data_AF-A0A5B1B804-F1
#
_entry.id   AF-A0A5B1B804-F1
#
_cell.length_a   1.000
_cell.length_b   1.000
_cell.length_c   1.000
_cell.angle_alpha   90.00
_cell.angle_beta   90.00
_cell.angle_gamma   90.00
#
_symmetry.space_group_name_H-M   'P 1'
#
loop_
_entity.id
_entity.type
_entity.pdbx_description
1 polymer ?
#
loop_
_entity_poly.entity_id
_entity_poly.type
_entity_poly.pdbx_seq_one_letter_code
_entity_poly.pdbx_strand_id
1 'polypeptide(L)'
;MLSLLSFSQSLEQEARSKIDELTILINTAESEGIDTTQEKMGIRVAEIFLVCATWDENNKAINEAEFAAHNSIPVGVPKPTPAELAERIPEYEREEIIKVLDQNIRKLTQLINKEETRKPTPEIQWDQLEINGTRITQNGTPVFVNDWNFKNNSLDSFSLTEYFGDLGGDFFDLRMLRKSSDGTLVTNPNLVNWLTNNLKTGNFGSPFLGQSLIPDFILTDYPDIQEGRSEFTAFDIDHPQAKVMHEVLFKDLVPIYKGKNISKLGYMLTNEPHWNTVGTWDIVDITPYTKAKFVDWLRVKHTSLATMNALWNSSFNSFEAAANSIVTPIPADLRGNPKWYDFMRFNQNRVTNWFTFLHDEIKKYDEEAKTHIKLIPGQWSGNARDNGLDFESLTSLTEIIGNDASMKNSLLWGTLPWQDFYTMEWLGATMSYDFMHSVNPTAINYNSEAHFLTNVRFTDSFLEPSYARASHWLATIHGLDATTNWVWLRDTDGSITKPNFVHAGTVAQQPSIFNEIQATIMDLNSYGEEISLLQELENPIRIFYSETSAINKDNHMSQISNLYESIYFEGYRLGFATENIIKNQNNRDWEFIVISNTEYVTIDELNTLQQYLNDGGTILLDPLSLKKDEYGRNHTTTLTPAEGTIINVSANGIKDRTITLVKERGHNLVVEVTETNTAVADFKGVAHRSIKTTESKNILSLVNLGLTDATINLSLQGDDTDIEIIDLLKGTTLTNNFVIASEQVLLLEVKKNTLSTDEHTDTSSFPIKIYPNPFNDKIVVHTNSEKDVGFKIYSLQGAQLTQGILSGNNQKISLDYLSNGVYFLEILEEQRNLKKILKIIKK
;
A
#
# COMPACT_ATOMS: atom_id res chain seq x y z
N MET A 1 36.55 -27.87 -5.43
CA MET A 1 36.12 -28.48 -4.15
C MET A 1 36.95 -27.98 -2.96
N LEU A 2 38.25 -28.24 -2.84
CA LEU A 2 39.03 -27.81 -1.65
C LEU A 2 39.12 -26.27 -1.44
N SER A 3 39.10 -25.45 -2.50
CA SER A 3 39.17 -23.98 -2.40
C SER A 3 37.82 -23.31 -2.10
N LEU A 4 36.70 -23.92 -2.53
CA LEU A 4 35.35 -23.42 -2.28
C LEU A 4 34.90 -23.75 -0.85
N LEU A 5 35.19 -24.96 -0.37
CA LEU A 5 34.94 -25.36 1.03
C LEU A 5 35.67 -24.46 2.04
N SER A 6 36.91 -24.04 1.74
CA SER A 6 37.65 -23.11 2.60
C SER A 6 37.10 -21.68 2.58
N PHE A 7 36.44 -21.28 1.47
CA PHE A 7 35.89 -19.94 1.31
C PHE A 7 34.49 -19.82 1.96
N SER A 8 33.62 -20.80 1.78
CA SER A 8 32.32 -20.89 2.48
C SER A 8 32.50 -20.87 4.02
N GLN A 9 33.43 -21.69 4.54
CA GLN A 9 33.77 -21.68 5.96
C GLN A 9 34.29 -20.32 6.45
N SER A 10 34.93 -19.54 5.57
CA SER A 10 35.42 -18.20 5.91
C SER A 10 34.30 -17.15 5.99
N LEU A 11 33.29 -17.21 5.12
CA LEU A 11 32.15 -16.29 5.16
C LEU A 11 31.26 -16.52 6.38
N GLU A 12 31.00 -17.78 6.75
CA GLU A 12 30.26 -18.06 7.98
C GLU A 12 31.00 -17.58 9.23
N GLN A 13 32.32 -17.77 9.27
CA GLN A 13 33.15 -17.28 10.37
C GLN A 13 33.15 -15.73 10.42
N GLU A 14 33.19 -15.07 9.26
CA GLU A 14 33.08 -13.62 9.16
C GLU A 14 31.71 -13.12 9.66
N ALA A 15 30.62 -13.73 9.22
CA ALA A 15 29.27 -13.39 9.68
C ALA A 15 29.14 -13.54 11.20
N ARG A 16 29.65 -14.64 11.78
CA ARG A 16 29.65 -14.85 13.24
C ARG A 16 30.50 -13.79 13.97
N SER A 17 31.67 -13.43 13.43
CA SER A 17 32.49 -12.35 14.00
C SER A 17 31.78 -11.00 13.97
N LYS A 18 31.00 -10.71 12.92
CA LYS A 18 30.21 -9.47 12.80
C LYS A 18 29.00 -9.47 13.74
N ILE A 19 28.39 -10.63 14.00
CA ILE A 19 27.37 -10.76 15.06
C ILE A 19 27.96 -10.39 16.42
N ASP A 20 29.16 -10.88 16.75
CA ASP A 20 29.84 -10.55 18.00
C ASP A 20 30.16 -9.04 18.09
N GLU A 21 30.67 -8.46 17.00
CA GLU A 21 30.94 -7.01 16.89
C GLU A 21 29.67 -6.18 17.11
N LEU A 22 28.59 -6.51 16.40
CA LEU A 22 27.31 -5.81 16.53
C LEU A 22 26.71 -5.98 17.93
N THR A 23 26.85 -7.15 18.56
CA THR A 23 26.41 -7.39 19.94
C THR A 23 27.12 -6.47 20.93
N ILE A 24 28.44 -6.26 20.78
CA ILE A 24 29.19 -5.32 21.63
C ILE A 24 28.71 -3.88 21.40
N LEU A 25 28.46 -3.51 20.14
CA LEU A 25 27.99 -2.18 19.78
C LEU A 25 26.57 -1.91 20.31
N ILE A 26 25.68 -2.91 20.27
CA ILE A 26 24.33 -2.86 20.85
C ILE A 26 24.42 -2.54 22.34
N ASN A 27 25.24 -3.26 23.10
CA ASN A 27 25.41 -3.01 24.53
C ASN A 27 25.91 -1.58 24.82
N THR A 28 26.77 -1.04 23.94
CA THR A 28 27.26 0.33 24.06
C THR A 28 26.13 1.33 23.80
N ALA A 29 25.40 1.16 22.71
CA ALA A 29 24.27 2.01 22.33
C ALA A 29 23.14 2.02 23.37
N GLU A 30 22.77 0.85 23.92
CA GLU A 30 21.75 0.74 24.96
C GLU A 30 22.17 1.45 26.25
N SER A 31 23.47 1.43 26.59
CA SER A 31 24.00 2.17 27.74
C SER A 31 23.90 3.70 27.56
N GLU A 32 23.79 4.16 26.31
CA GLU A 32 23.55 5.57 25.93
C GLU A 32 22.06 5.88 25.70
N GLY A 33 21.16 4.91 25.88
CA GLY A 33 19.72 5.07 25.69
C GLY A 33 19.25 5.09 24.24
N ILE A 34 20.07 4.57 23.32
CA ILE A 34 19.73 4.40 21.90
C ILE A 34 18.92 3.10 21.74
N ASP A 35 17.78 3.18 21.04
CA ASP A 35 17.00 2.01 20.67
C ASP A 35 17.75 1.14 19.66
N THR A 36 17.91 -0.15 19.96
CA THR A 36 18.71 -1.12 19.17
C THR A 36 17.87 -2.24 18.56
N THR A 37 16.55 -2.05 18.50
CA THR A 37 15.59 -3.07 18.04
C THR A 37 15.90 -3.54 16.61
N GLN A 38 16.22 -2.62 15.69
CA GLN A 38 16.60 -2.98 14.31
C GLN A 38 17.89 -3.80 14.26
N GLU A 39 18.89 -3.49 15.09
CA GLU A 39 20.17 -4.21 15.09
C GLU A 39 20.05 -5.62 15.68
N LYS A 40 19.23 -5.78 16.73
CA LYS A 40 18.88 -7.11 17.28
C LYS A 40 18.13 -7.95 16.26
N MET A 41 17.19 -7.35 15.53
CA MET A 41 16.51 -8.00 14.41
C MET A 41 17.50 -8.42 13.32
N GLY A 42 18.48 -7.57 12.96
CA GLY A 42 19.53 -7.90 12.01
C GLY A 42 20.40 -9.09 12.44
N ILE A 43 20.74 -9.19 13.73
CA ILE A 43 21.39 -10.40 14.28
C ILE A 43 20.50 -11.63 14.11
N ARG A 44 19.20 -11.51 14.45
CA ARG A 44 18.27 -12.64 14.33
C ARG A 44 18.12 -13.10 12.87
N VAL A 45 18.09 -12.19 11.90
CA VAL A 45 18.12 -12.54 10.47
C VAL A 45 19.40 -13.31 10.14
N ALA A 46 20.56 -12.84 10.59
CA ALA A 46 21.82 -13.52 10.38
C ALA A 46 21.82 -14.95 10.96
N GLU A 47 21.33 -15.12 12.19
CA GLU A 47 21.22 -16.42 12.85
C GLU A 47 20.38 -17.42 12.06
N ILE A 48 19.18 -17.00 11.62
CA ILE A 48 18.24 -17.85 10.89
C ILE A 48 18.79 -18.22 9.51
N PHE A 49 19.30 -17.25 8.74
CA PHE A 49 19.76 -17.51 7.39
C PHE A 49 21.11 -18.23 7.35
N LEU A 50 21.93 -18.20 8.41
CA LEU A 50 23.08 -19.10 8.52
C LEU A 50 22.64 -20.58 8.59
N VAL A 51 21.52 -20.87 9.24
CA VAL A 51 20.94 -22.24 9.24
C VAL A 51 20.45 -22.59 7.84
N CYS A 52 19.72 -21.69 7.17
CA CYS A 52 19.25 -21.88 5.80
C CYS A 52 20.40 -22.13 4.82
N ALA A 53 21.43 -21.28 4.84
CA ALA A 53 22.61 -21.42 3.97
C ALA A 53 23.36 -22.73 4.23
N THR A 54 23.47 -23.15 5.49
CA THR A 54 24.06 -24.46 5.84
C THR A 54 23.23 -25.60 5.28
N TRP A 55 21.90 -25.50 5.33
CA TRP A 55 21.04 -26.51 4.73
C TRP A 55 21.19 -26.53 3.20
N ASP A 56 21.20 -25.37 2.54
CA ASP A 56 21.34 -25.26 1.08
C ASP A 56 22.67 -25.83 0.57
N GLU A 57 23.77 -25.56 1.29
CA GLU A 57 25.11 -26.09 0.99
C GLU A 57 25.15 -27.63 1.04
N ASN A 58 24.39 -28.23 1.96
CA ASN A 58 24.32 -29.67 2.14
C ASN A 58 23.28 -30.34 1.21
N ASN A 59 22.38 -29.56 0.60
CA ASN A 59 21.26 -30.07 -0.21
C ASN A 59 21.26 -29.53 -1.65
N LYS A 60 22.45 -29.32 -2.23
CA LYS A 60 22.64 -28.78 -3.59
C LYS A 60 21.78 -29.43 -4.66
N ALA A 61 21.61 -30.76 -4.61
CA ALA A 61 20.80 -31.48 -5.61
C ALA A 61 19.30 -31.10 -5.56
N ILE A 62 18.78 -30.75 -4.37
CA ILE A 62 17.41 -30.26 -4.21
C ILE A 62 17.30 -28.85 -4.79
N ASN A 63 18.22 -27.96 -4.43
CA ASN A 63 18.24 -26.58 -4.96
C ASN A 63 18.44 -26.55 -6.49
N GLU A 64 19.27 -27.42 -7.05
CA GLU A 64 19.44 -27.55 -8.51
C GLU A 64 18.12 -27.97 -9.18
N ALA A 65 17.36 -28.89 -8.56
CA ALA A 65 16.06 -29.31 -9.08
C ALA A 65 15.04 -28.16 -9.03
N GLU A 66 15.03 -27.37 -7.96
CA GLU A 66 14.17 -26.17 -7.84
C GLU A 66 14.48 -25.14 -8.92
N PHE A 67 15.76 -24.75 -9.10
CA PHE A 67 16.16 -23.81 -10.15
C PHE A 67 15.98 -24.38 -11.58
N ALA A 68 15.94 -25.70 -11.74
CA ALA A 68 15.64 -26.33 -13.02
C ALA A 68 14.13 -26.32 -13.32
N ALA A 69 13.29 -26.45 -12.31
CA ALA A 69 11.83 -26.42 -12.44
C ALA A 69 11.28 -25.00 -12.57
N HIS A 70 11.95 -24.01 -11.99
CA HIS A 70 11.42 -22.66 -11.83
C HIS A 70 12.42 -21.58 -12.27
N ASN A 71 11.96 -20.66 -13.12
CA ASN A 71 12.77 -19.51 -13.50
C ASN A 71 12.69 -18.44 -12.40
N SER A 72 13.84 -18.08 -11.83
CA SER A 72 13.96 -17.03 -10.82
C SER A 72 14.83 -15.85 -11.27
N ILE A 73 15.20 -15.84 -12.55
CA ILE A 73 16.03 -14.80 -13.17
C ILE A 73 15.18 -14.01 -14.16
N PRO A 74 15.14 -12.66 -14.06
CA PRO A 74 14.37 -11.83 -14.95
C PRO A 74 14.73 -12.00 -16.44
N VAL A 75 13.79 -11.67 -17.31
CA VAL A 75 14.01 -11.63 -18.75
C VAL A 75 15.06 -10.57 -19.10
N GLY A 76 15.97 -10.89 -20.02
CA GLY A 76 17.05 -9.98 -20.41
C GLY A 76 18.30 -10.04 -19.54
N VAL A 77 18.24 -10.69 -18.36
CA VAL A 77 19.41 -10.94 -17.52
C VAL A 77 20.10 -12.25 -17.98
N PRO A 78 21.44 -12.28 -18.11
CA PRO A 78 22.17 -13.53 -18.39
C PRO A 78 21.84 -14.59 -17.35
N LYS A 79 21.26 -15.71 -17.79
CA LYS A 79 20.78 -16.78 -16.90
C LYS A 79 21.89 -17.77 -16.59
N PRO A 80 22.34 -17.89 -15.34
CA PRO A 80 23.19 -19.00 -14.94
C PRO A 80 22.42 -20.33 -15.05
N THR A 81 23.14 -21.42 -15.18
CA THR A 81 22.54 -22.76 -15.14
C THR A 81 21.98 -23.06 -13.75
N PRO A 82 20.98 -23.95 -13.63
CA PRO A 82 20.47 -24.38 -12.32
C PRO A 82 21.57 -24.88 -11.37
N ALA A 83 22.56 -25.60 -11.89
CA ALA A 83 23.71 -26.07 -11.11
C ALA A 83 24.60 -24.91 -10.61
N GLU A 84 24.82 -23.88 -11.43
CA GLU A 84 25.55 -22.68 -11.01
C GLU A 84 24.79 -21.90 -9.92
N LEU A 85 23.46 -21.78 -10.04
CA LEU A 85 22.63 -21.15 -9.01
C LEU A 85 22.63 -21.94 -7.69
N ALA A 86 22.47 -23.27 -7.77
CA ALA A 86 22.49 -24.14 -6.59
C ALA A 86 23.85 -24.15 -5.88
N GLU A 87 24.96 -24.03 -6.61
CA GLU A 87 26.29 -23.88 -6.03
C GLU A 87 26.47 -22.50 -5.38
N ARG A 88 25.88 -21.45 -5.97
CA ARG A 88 26.04 -20.05 -5.56
C ARG A 88 25.18 -19.66 -4.35
N ILE A 89 23.96 -20.19 -4.23
CA ILE A 89 22.98 -19.68 -3.26
C ILE A 89 23.46 -19.68 -1.80
N PRO A 90 24.18 -20.70 -1.28
CA PRO A 90 24.63 -20.69 0.12
C PRO A 90 25.69 -19.63 0.41
N GLU A 91 26.54 -19.31 -0.57
CA GLU A 91 27.53 -18.24 -0.45
C GLU A 91 26.85 -16.88 -0.57
N TYR A 92 25.85 -16.76 -1.47
CA TYR A 92 25.07 -15.55 -1.64
C TYR A 92 24.33 -15.17 -0.36
N GLU A 93 23.63 -16.11 0.28
CA GLU A 93 22.95 -15.86 1.55
C GLU A 93 23.95 -15.36 2.62
N ARG A 94 25.13 -15.98 2.74
CA ARG A 94 26.17 -15.54 3.70
C ARG A 94 26.70 -14.15 3.39
N GLU A 95 26.88 -13.80 2.12
CA GLU A 95 27.27 -12.45 1.70
C GLU A 95 26.19 -11.42 2.02
N GLU A 96 24.91 -11.72 1.77
CA GLU A 96 23.79 -10.86 2.12
C GLU A 96 23.68 -10.66 3.64
N ILE A 97 23.89 -11.72 4.43
CA ILE A 97 23.98 -11.62 5.90
C ILE A 97 25.09 -10.66 6.32
N ILE A 98 26.29 -10.79 5.74
CA ILE A 98 27.41 -9.89 6.03
C ILE A 98 27.05 -8.44 5.68
N LYS A 99 26.40 -8.21 4.52
CA LYS A 99 25.92 -6.87 4.14
C LYS A 99 24.94 -6.29 5.16
N VAL A 100 23.98 -7.08 5.62
CA VAL A 100 23.02 -6.66 6.66
C VAL A 100 23.76 -6.28 7.94
N LEU A 101 24.69 -7.12 8.41
CA LEU A 101 25.45 -6.85 9.63
C LEU A 101 26.33 -5.59 9.49
N ASP A 102 27.01 -5.41 8.36
CA ASP A 102 27.84 -4.23 8.09
C ASP A 102 27.04 -2.93 8.00
N GLN A 103 25.82 -2.99 7.46
CA GLN A 103 24.91 -1.85 7.45
C GLN A 103 24.45 -1.50 8.86
N ASN A 104 24.08 -2.49 9.67
CA ASN A 104 23.68 -2.30 11.07
C ASN A 104 24.84 -1.74 11.93
N ILE A 105 26.06 -2.29 11.79
CA ILE A 105 27.25 -1.79 12.49
C ILE A 105 27.52 -0.33 12.13
N ARG A 106 27.48 0.03 10.83
CA ARG A 106 27.65 1.43 10.40
C ARG A 106 26.58 2.35 10.98
N LYS A 107 25.30 2.02 10.79
CA LYS A 107 24.18 2.85 11.26
C LYS A 107 24.26 3.05 12.77
N LEU A 108 24.45 1.98 13.54
CA LEU A 108 24.54 2.08 14.99
C LEU A 108 25.76 2.88 15.45
N THR A 109 26.90 2.78 14.74
CA THR A 109 28.07 3.62 15.00
C THR A 109 27.77 5.10 14.76
N GLN A 110 27.07 5.43 13.68
CA GLN A 110 26.64 6.81 13.41
C GLN A 110 25.70 7.35 14.50
N LEU A 111 24.80 6.50 15.02
CA LEU A 111 23.91 6.85 16.15
C LEU A 111 24.71 7.11 17.44
N ILE A 112 25.65 6.24 17.79
CA ILE A 112 26.54 6.41 18.95
C ILE A 112 27.38 7.70 18.82
N ASN A 113 27.90 7.96 17.61
CA ASN A 113 28.68 9.16 17.32
C ASN A 113 27.82 10.43 17.20
N LYS A 114 26.48 10.31 17.22
CA LYS A 114 25.52 11.41 17.03
C LYS A 114 25.64 12.10 15.68
N GLU A 115 26.10 11.36 14.67
CA GLU A 115 26.10 11.78 13.27
C GLU A 115 24.69 11.66 12.66
N GLU A 116 23.92 10.70 13.15
CA GLU A 116 22.51 10.47 12.85
C GLU A 116 21.72 10.32 14.15
N THR A 117 20.40 10.48 14.11
CA THR A 117 19.49 10.13 15.20
C THR A 117 18.30 9.35 14.68
N ARG A 118 17.81 8.37 15.45
CA ARG A 118 16.66 7.55 15.08
C ARG A 118 15.59 7.60 16.17
N LYS A 119 14.33 7.76 15.78
CA LYS A 119 13.19 7.66 16.69
C LYS A 119 12.97 6.18 17.05
N PRO A 120 12.82 5.83 18.35
CA PRO A 120 12.57 4.45 18.77
C PRO A 120 11.34 3.85 18.11
N THR A 121 11.43 2.58 17.70
CA THR A 121 10.27 1.83 17.20
C THR A 121 9.49 1.21 18.37
N PRO A 122 8.15 1.19 18.35
CA PRO A 122 7.38 0.46 19.34
C PRO A 122 7.50 -1.06 19.14
N GLU A 123 7.52 -1.81 20.26
CA GLU A 123 7.33 -3.25 20.24
C GLU A 123 5.85 -3.59 20.06
N ILE A 124 5.52 -4.44 19.09
CA ILE A 124 4.14 -4.83 18.78
C ILE A 124 3.68 -5.93 19.75
N GLN A 125 2.64 -5.61 20.52
CA GLN A 125 1.92 -6.50 21.43
C GLN A 125 0.70 -7.06 20.68
N TRP A 126 0.92 -8.15 19.94
CA TRP A 126 -0.04 -8.73 19.01
C TRP A 126 -1.39 -9.11 19.63
N ASP A 127 -1.43 -9.44 20.92
CA ASP A 127 -2.67 -9.78 21.64
C ASP A 127 -3.48 -8.56 22.13
N GLN A 128 -2.93 -7.35 21.97
CA GLN A 128 -3.52 -6.08 22.41
C GLN A 128 -3.90 -5.13 21.26
N LEU A 129 -3.71 -5.56 20.01
CA LEU A 129 -4.10 -4.77 18.86
C LEU A 129 -5.62 -4.67 18.73
N GLU A 130 -6.07 -3.48 18.32
CA GLU A 130 -7.48 -3.17 18.06
C GLU A 130 -7.61 -2.40 16.75
N ILE A 131 -8.73 -2.62 16.05
CA ILE A 131 -9.15 -1.75 14.94
C ILE A 131 -9.96 -0.61 15.54
N ASN A 132 -9.49 0.62 15.35
CA ASN A 132 -10.17 1.83 15.80
C ASN A 132 -10.34 2.79 14.62
N GLY A 133 -11.56 2.85 14.07
CA GLY A 133 -11.83 3.55 12.82
C GLY A 133 -11.01 2.97 11.67
N THR A 134 -10.28 3.84 10.98
CA THR A 134 -9.41 3.55 9.83
C THR A 134 -8.04 3.00 10.22
N ARG A 135 -7.77 2.73 11.50
CA ARG A 135 -6.42 2.42 11.98
C ARG A 135 -6.38 1.14 12.79
N ILE A 136 -5.27 0.42 12.68
CA ILE A 136 -4.87 -0.57 13.70
C ILE A 136 -4.11 0.19 14.78
N THR A 137 -4.46 -0.02 16.05
CA THR A 137 -3.89 0.72 17.17
C THR A 137 -3.42 -0.18 18.28
N GLN A 138 -2.38 0.28 18.97
CA GLN A 138 -1.89 -0.26 20.24
C GLN A 138 -1.85 0.86 21.26
N ASN A 139 -2.61 0.72 22.36
CA ASN A 139 -2.75 1.77 23.38
C ASN A 139 -3.17 3.14 22.81
N GLY A 140 -3.95 3.14 21.72
CA GLY A 140 -4.40 4.35 21.03
C GLY A 140 -3.44 4.91 19.98
N THR A 141 -2.21 4.41 19.90
CA THR A 141 -1.23 4.82 18.88
C THR A 141 -1.40 3.95 17.62
N PRO A 142 -1.44 4.53 16.41
CA PRO A 142 -1.48 3.77 15.17
C PRO A 142 -0.22 2.91 14.97
N VAL A 143 -0.43 1.69 14.50
CA VAL A 143 0.64 0.75 14.13
C VAL A 143 0.26 0.01 12.85
N PHE A 144 1.28 -0.31 12.06
CA PHE A 144 1.22 -1.13 10.86
C PHE A 144 1.81 -2.50 11.17
N VAL A 145 1.17 -3.56 10.70
CA VAL A 145 1.55 -4.94 11.02
C VAL A 145 1.88 -5.75 9.78
N ASN A 146 2.86 -6.64 9.95
CA ASN A 146 3.45 -7.42 8.87
C ASN A 146 3.75 -8.85 9.31
N ASP A 147 3.38 -9.84 8.50
CA ASP A 147 3.68 -11.26 8.69
C ASP A 147 3.90 -11.96 7.33
N TRP A 148 3.97 -13.29 7.34
CA TRP A 148 4.32 -14.13 6.20
C TRP A 148 3.42 -15.36 6.08
N ASN A 149 2.93 -15.63 4.87
CA ASN A 149 2.18 -16.86 4.62
C ASN A 149 3.09 -18.07 4.86
N PHE A 150 2.55 -19.10 5.53
CA PHE A 150 3.21 -20.37 5.87
C PHE A 150 4.41 -20.31 6.80
N LYS A 151 4.69 -19.16 7.42
CA LYS A 151 5.80 -19.03 8.37
C LYS A 151 5.56 -19.86 9.62
N ASN A 152 6.60 -20.59 10.04
CA ASN A 152 6.63 -21.29 11.32
C ASN A 152 6.85 -20.30 12.49
N ASN A 153 6.62 -20.75 13.72
CA ASN A 153 6.91 -19.92 14.90
C ASN A 153 8.41 -19.85 15.24
N SER A 154 9.20 -20.81 14.76
CA SER A 154 10.63 -20.89 14.99
C SER A 154 11.37 -21.49 13.80
N LEU A 155 12.65 -21.18 13.69
CA LEU A 155 13.61 -21.86 12.82
C LEU A 155 14.87 -22.17 13.64
N ASP A 156 15.21 -23.44 13.69
CA ASP A 156 16.08 -24.07 14.68
C ASP A 156 15.65 -23.67 16.10
N SER A 157 16.55 -23.07 16.87
CA SER A 157 16.31 -22.58 18.22
C SER A 157 15.86 -21.11 18.25
N PHE A 158 15.76 -20.45 17.10
CA PHE A 158 15.47 -19.03 16.98
C PHE A 158 13.97 -18.77 16.80
N SER A 159 13.44 -17.79 17.51
CA SER A 159 12.05 -17.36 17.34
C SER A 159 11.87 -16.60 16.03
N LEU A 160 10.83 -16.98 15.27
CA LEU A 160 10.37 -16.24 14.09
C LEU A 160 9.25 -15.25 14.41
N THR A 161 8.72 -15.25 15.64
CA THR A 161 7.63 -14.35 16.05
C THR A 161 8.12 -13.12 16.80
N GLU A 162 9.38 -13.10 17.21
CA GLU A 162 9.97 -11.97 17.94
C GLU A 162 10.02 -10.68 17.10
N TYR A 163 10.38 -10.78 15.80
CA TYR A 163 10.52 -9.62 14.91
C TYR A 163 9.77 -9.75 13.58
N PHE A 164 9.35 -10.95 13.19
CA PHE A 164 8.90 -11.22 11.81
C PHE A 164 7.40 -11.47 11.68
N GLY A 165 6.59 -10.94 12.58
CA GLY A 165 5.13 -11.15 12.59
C GLY A 165 4.67 -12.18 13.61
N ASP A 166 3.49 -12.01 14.19
CA ASP A 166 2.83 -13.03 15.02
C ASP A 166 1.30 -12.94 14.89
N LEU A 167 0.82 -12.74 13.66
CA LEU A 167 -0.61 -12.69 13.37
C LEU A 167 -1.27 -14.02 13.76
N GLY A 168 -2.40 -13.90 14.44
CA GLY A 168 -3.28 -15.03 14.68
C GLY A 168 -3.93 -15.50 13.37
N GLY A 169 -4.16 -16.80 13.26
CA GLY A 169 -4.92 -17.36 12.14
C GLY A 169 -5.42 -18.76 12.45
N ASP A 170 -6.52 -19.13 11.81
CA ASP A 170 -7.02 -20.49 11.80
C ASP A 170 -7.61 -20.79 10.42
N PHE A 171 -7.71 -22.06 10.05
CA PHE A 171 -8.20 -22.48 8.75
C PHE A 171 -9.38 -23.44 8.92
N PHE A 172 -10.50 -23.14 8.28
CA PHE A 172 -11.67 -24.01 8.26
C PHE A 172 -12.27 -24.11 6.87
N ASP A 173 -12.81 -25.27 6.52
CA ASP A 173 -13.38 -25.52 5.19
C ASP A 173 -14.46 -26.62 5.23
N LEU A 174 -15.03 -26.92 4.07
CA LEU A 174 -16.07 -27.93 3.90
C LEU A 174 -15.60 -29.36 4.24
N ARG A 175 -14.28 -29.64 4.31
CA ARG A 175 -13.78 -30.97 4.73
C ARG A 175 -14.08 -31.28 6.20
N MET A 176 -14.51 -30.28 6.96
CA MET A 176 -14.95 -30.44 8.34
C MET A 176 -16.36 -31.03 8.45
N LEU A 177 -17.13 -31.09 7.35
CA LEU A 177 -18.49 -31.65 7.33
C LEU A 177 -18.50 -33.19 7.38
N ARG A 178 -19.54 -33.75 7.98
CA ARG A 178 -19.80 -35.19 8.11
C ARG A 178 -21.28 -35.48 7.89
N LYS A 179 -21.58 -36.73 7.56
CA LYS A 179 -22.94 -37.28 7.56
C LYS A 179 -23.20 -37.97 8.89
N SER A 180 -24.21 -37.53 9.62
CA SER A 180 -24.65 -38.17 10.88
C SER A 180 -25.30 -39.53 10.61
N SER A 181 -25.58 -40.30 11.67
CA SER A 181 -26.18 -41.64 11.56
C SER A 181 -27.58 -41.66 10.95
N ASP A 182 -28.32 -40.55 11.05
CA ASP A 182 -29.64 -40.35 10.41
C ASP A 182 -29.55 -39.72 9.02
N GLY A 183 -28.35 -39.49 8.49
CA GLY A 183 -28.11 -38.98 7.15
C GLY A 183 -28.07 -37.46 7.03
N THR A 184 -28.24 -36.71 8.13
CA THR A 184 -28.15 -35.24 8.11
C THR A 184 -26.70 -34.75 7.99
N LEU A 185 -26.53 -33.56 7.41
CA LEU A 185 -25.25 -32.89 7.31
C LEU A 185 -24.93 -32.18 8.63
N VAL A 186 -23.74 -32.42 9.17
CA VAL A 186 -23.26 -31.80 10.42
C VAL A 186 -21.79 -31.41 10.29
N THR A 187 -21.32 -30.43 11.08
CA THR A 187 -19.88 -30.24 11.28
C THR A 187 -19.36 -31.36 12.18
N ASN A 188 -18.13 -31.85 11.95
CA ASN A 188 -17.53 -32.94 12.72
C ASN A 188 -17.60 -32.66 14.23
N PRO A 189 -18.44 -33.38 15.01
CA PRO A 189 -18.70 -33.04 16.42
C PRO A 189 -17.45 -33.14 17.30
N ASN A 190 -16.53 -34.06 16.98
CA ASN A 190 -15.27 -34.20 17.72
C ASN A 190 -14.36 -32.98 17.51
N LEU A 191 -14.34 -32.45 16.28
CA LEU A 191 -13.57 -31.25 15.95
C LEU A 191 -14.18 -30.02 16.62
N VAL A 192 -15.49 -29.84 16.52
CA VAL A 192 -16.23 -28.75 17.19
C VAL A 192 -15.95 -28.76 18.69
N ASN A 193 -16.07 -29.93 19.34
CA ASN A 193 -15.77 -30.08 20.76
C ASN A 193 -14.29 -29.78 21.06
N TRP A 194 -13.36 -30.23 20.22
CA TRP A 194 -11.95 -29.93 20.41
C TRP A 194 -11.66 -28.43 20.31
N LEU A 195 -12.13 -27.76 19.25
CA LEU A 195 -11.95 -26.31 19.04
C LEU A 195 -12.57 -25.50 20.18
N THR A 196 -13.79 -25.87 20.60
CA THR A 196 -14.48 -25.21 21.73
C THR A 196 -13.65 -25.23 23.01
N ASN A 197 -12.95 -26.33 23.28
CA ASN A 197 -12.17 -26.49 24.51
C ASN A 197 -10.71 -26.03 24.41
N ASN A 198 -10.15 -25.89 23.20
CA ASN A 198 -8.70 -25.69 23.00
C ASN A 198 -8.33 -24.43 22.21
N LEU A 199 -9.24 -23.85 21.42
CA LEU A 199 -8.93 -22.64 20.67
C LEU A 199 -8.83 -21.45 21.63
N LYS A 200 -7.61 -20.97 21.87
CA LYS A 200 -7.36 -19.77 22.69
C LYS A 200 -7.80 -18.51 21.94
N THR A 201 -7.91 -17.39 22.66
CA THR A 201 -8.13 -16.08 22.02
C THR A 201 -7.03 -15.75 21.02
N GLY A 202 -5.78 -16.11 21.34
CA GLY A 202 -4.62 -15.92 20.49
C GLY A 202 -4.24 -14.45 20.30
N ASN A 203 -3.47 -14.22 19.25
CA ASN A 203 -3.08 -12.89 18.78
C ASN A 203 -4.12 -12.31 17.82
N PHE A 204 -4.05 -11.01 17.58
CA PHE A 204 -4.80 -10.31 16.55
C PHE A 204 -4.65 -11.02 15.20
N GLY A 205 -5.77 -11.38 14.57
CA GLY A 205 -5.71 -12.35 13.49
C GLY A 205 -6.97 -12.49 12.65
N SER A 206 -6.88 -13.35 11.63
CA SER A 206 -7.93 -13.60 10.65
C SER A 206 -8.13 -15.11 10.41
N PRO A 207 -9.33 -15.67 10.68
CA PRO A 207 -9.69 -17.03 10.31
C PRO A 207 -9.98 -17.07 8.80
N PHE A 208 -9.52 -18.12 8.13
CA PHE A 208 -9.67 -18.30 6.70
C PHE A 208 -10.64 -19.44 6.37
N LEU A 209 -11.72 -19.10 5.65
CA LEU A 209 -12.62 -20.04 5.01
C LEU A 209 -12.04 -20.56 3.68
N GLY A 210 -11.54 -21.80 3.69
CA GLY A 210 -11.13 -22.50 2.48
C GLY A 210 -12.33 -23.00 1.66
N GLN A 211 -12.28 -22.82 0.33
CA GLN A 211 -13.36 -23.24 -0.59
C GLN A 211 -12.90 -24.20 -1.71
N SER A 212 -11.63 -24.56 -1.77
CA SER A 212 -11.07 -25.41 -2.83
C SER A 212 -11.27 -26.92 -2.64
N LEU A 213 -11.84 -27.37 -1.51
CA LEU A 213 -11.92 -28.79 -1.16
C LEU A 213 -13.31 -29.20 -0.66
N ILE A 214 -13.83 -30.31 -1.20
CA ILE A 214 -15.15 -30.86 -0.89
C ILE A 214 -15.02 -32.32 -0.44
N PRO A 215 -15.73 -32.77 0.62
CA PRO A 215 -15.77 -34.17 1.01
C PRO A 215 -16.32 -35.11 -0.08
N ASP A 216 -15.72 -36.30 -0.22
CA ASP A 216 -16.16 -37.33 -1.18
C ASP A 216 -17.65 -37.72 -1.06
N PHE A 217 -18.21 -37.70 0.15
CA PHE A 217 -19.62 -38.05 0.35
C PHE A 217 -20.56 -36.98 -0.26
N ILE A 218 -20.15 -35.71 -0.28
CA ILE A 218 -20.91 -34.63 -0.94
C ILE A 218 -20.83 -34.82 -2.46
N LEU A 219 -19.65 -35.16 -3.00
CA LEU A 219 -19.49 -35.47 -4.42
C LEU A 219 -20.34 -36.68 -4.85
N THR A 220 -20.55 -37.63 -3.94
CA THR A 220 -21.41 -38.80 -4.19
C THR A 220 -22.89 -38.44 -4.14
N ASP A 221 -23.31 -37.63 -3.16
CA ASP A 221 -24.71 -37.21 -2.99
C ASP A 221 -25.14 -36.18 -4.05
N TYR A 222 -24.21 -35.34 -4.51
CA TYR A 222 -24.42 -34.24 -5.48
C TYR A 222 -23.33 -34.25 -6.56
N PRO A 223 -23.43 -35.12 -7.56
CA PRO A 223 -22.38 -35.31 -8.57
C PRO A 223 -22.17 -34.09 -9.49
N ASP A 224 -23.16 -33.20 -9.59
CA ASP A 224 -23.14 -31.96 -10.38
C ASP A 224 -22.59 -30.75 -9.60
N ILE A 225 -22.28 -30.89 -8.30
CA ILE A 225 -21.90 -29.74 -7.46
C ILE A 225 -20.59 -29.06 -7.88
N GLN A 226 -19.72 -29.78 -8.60
CA GLN A 226 -18.45 -29.26 -9.10
C GLN A 226 -18.53 -28.71 -10.53
N GLU A 227 -19.68 -28.83 -11.21
CA GLU A 227 -19.89 -28.12 -12.48
C GLU A 227 -19.81 -26.61 -12.21
N GLY A 228 -19.18 -25.81 -13.07
CA GLY A 228 -19.07 -24.37 -12.84
C GLY A 228 -18.16 -23.94 -11.67
N ARG A 229 -17.32 -24.84 -11.14
CA ARG A 229 -16.25 -24.50 -10.20
C ARG A 229 -15.17 -23.60 -10.83
N SER A 230 -14.45 -22.89 -9.98
CA SER A 230 -13.18 -22.22 -10.28
C SER A 230 -12.04 -22.80 -9.42
N GLU A 231 -10.80 -22.39 -9.68
CA GLU A 231 -9.59 -22.86 -9.00
C GLU A 231 -9.72 -22.76 -7.46
N PHE A 232 -10.19 -21.62 -6.97
CA PHE A 232 -10.31 -21.35 -5.53
C PHE A 232 -11.71 -21.56 -4.95
N THR A 233 -12.69 -21.89 -5.79
CA THR A 233 -14.05 -22.27 -5.35
C THR A 233 -14.47 -23.56 -6.06
N ALA A 234 -14.27 -24.70 -5.38
CA ALA A 234 -14.37 -26.02 -6.00
C ALA A 234 -15.81 -26.52 -6.28
N PHE A 235 -16.80 -25.64 -6.18
CA PHE A 235 -18.24 -25.92 -6.37
C PHE A 235 -18.94 -24.79 -7.13
N ASP A 236 -20.11 -25.10 -7.69
CA ASP A 236 -21.06 -24.11 -8.19
C ASP A 236 -21.66 -23.31 -7.03
N ILE A 237 -21.38 -22.00 -6.97
CA ILE A 237 -22.00 -21.09 -5.99
C ILE A 237 -23.51 -20.96 -6.15
N ASP A 238 -24.05 -21.35 -7.32
CA ASP A 238 -25.48 -21.34 -7.62
C ASP A 238 -26.17 -22.68 -7.31
N HIS A 239 -25.42 -23.75 -7.02
CA HIS A 239 -26.00 -25.03 -6.62
C HIS A 239 -26.68 -24.92 -5.23
N PRO A 240 -27.89 -25.45 -5.03
CA PRO A 240 -28.66 -25.27 -3.80
C PRO A 240 -27.92 -25.72 -2.52
N GLN A 241 -27.09 -26.75 -2.63
CA GLN A 241 -26.33 -27.29 -1.50
C GLN A 241 -25.13 -26.43 -1.10
N ALA A 242 -24.64 -25.54 -1.96
CA ALA A 242 -23.53 -24.65 -1.61
C ALA A 242 -23.88 -23.85 -0.35
N LYS A 243 -25.08 -23.26 -0.30
CA LYS A 243 -25.55 -22.54 0.89
C LYS A 243 -25.75 -23.44 2.10
N VAL A 244 -26.45 -24.58 1.93
CA VAL A 244 -26.73 -25.54 3.02
C VAL A 244 -25.44 -26.00 3.73
N MET A 245 -24.39 -26.28 2.96
CA MET A 245 -23.10 -26.69 3.53
C MET A 245 -22.45 -25.60 4.39
N HIS A 246 -22.50 -24.35 3.93
CA HIS A 246 -21.91 -23.21 4.66
C HIS A 246 -22.76 -22.80 5.87
N GLU A 247 -24.10 -22.88 5.78
CA GLU A 247 -25.00 -22.68 6.93
C GLU A 247 -24.66 -23.66 8.07
N VAL A 248 -24.47 -24.95 7.76
CA VAL A 248 -24.08 -25.97 8.75
C VAL A 248 -22.70 -25.67 9.34
N LEU A 249 -21.72 -25.33 8.49
CA LEU A 249 -20.36 -25.05 8.92
C LEU A 249 -20.30 -23.82 9.86
N PHE A 250 -20.90 -22.71 9.45
CA PHE A 250 -20.84 -21.45 10.20
C PHE A 250 -21.60 -21.52 11.52
N LYS A 251 -22.75 -22.20 11.54
CA LYS A 251 -23.53 -22.40 12.76
C LYS A 251 -22.71 -23.01 13.90
N ASP A 252 -21.84 -23.96 13.58
CA ASP A 252 -21.07 -24.68 14.58
C ASP A 252 -19.71 -24.02 14.87
N LEU A 253 -19.10 -23.34 13.90
CA LEU A 253 -17.74 -22.80 14.02
C LEU A 253 -17.68 -21.33 14.41
N VAL A 254 -18.52 -20.45 13.84
CA VAL A 254 -18.46 -19.00 14.11
C VAL A 254 -18.61 -18.67 15.62
N PRO A 255 -19.53 -19.32 16.38
CA PRO A 255 -19.61 -19.10 17.83
C PRO A 255 -18.31 -19.40 18.60
N ILE A 256 -17.43 -20.24 18.07
CA ILE A 256 -16.14 -20.59 18.71
C ILE A 256 -15.11 -19.46 18.53
N TYR A 257 -15.16 -18.73 17.42
CA TYR A 257 -14.27 -17.62 17.10
C TYR A 257 -14.76 -16.27 17.64
N LYS A 258 -16.06 -16.15 17.93
CA LYS A 258 -16.69 -14.92 18.42
C LYS A 258 -15.95 -14.31 19.62
N GLY A 259 -15.59 -13.03 19.49
CA GLY A 259 -14.95 -12.23 20.53
C GLY A 259 -13.48 -12.59 20.83
N LYS A 260 -12.84 -13.43 20.01
CA LYS A 260 -11.42 -13.78 20.15
C LYS A 260 -10.53 -12.85 19.34
N ASN A 261 -9.31 -12.63 19.79
CA ASN A 261 -8.32 -11.81 19.07
C ASN A 261 -8.02 -12.36 17.67
N ILE A 262 -8.00 -13.68 17.53
CA ILE A 262 -7.75 -14.40 16.27
C ILE A 262 -8.79 -14.10 15.17
N SER A 263 -9.91 -13.43 15.49
CA SER A 263 -10.94 -13.01 14.54
C SER A 263 -11.10 -11.49 14.38
N LYS A 264 -10.27 -10.69 15.07
CA LYS A 264 -10.35 -9.23 15.03
C LYS A 264 -9.98 -8.62 13.67
N LEU A 265 -9.10 -9.25 12.90
CA LEU A 265 -8.76 -8.89 11.52
C LEU A 265 -9.74 -9.51 10.50
N GLY A 266 -10.89 -9.98 10.99
CA GLY A 266 -12.03 -10.44 10.20
C GLY A 266 -11.90 -11.85 9.63
N TYR A 267 -13.03 -12.43 9.23
CA TYR A 267 -13.08 -13.72 8.54
C TYR A 267 -12.80 -13.52 7.05
N MET A 268 -11.74 -14.17 6.53
CA MET A 268 -11.44 -14.17 5.10
C MET A 268 -12.38 -15.14 4.39
N LEU A 269 -13.29 -14.60 3.57
CA LEU A 269 -14.39 -15.37 2.98
C LEU A 269 -13.91 -16.30 1.86
N THR A 270 -12.95 -15.88 1.04
CA THR A 270 -12.44 -16.68 -0.09
C THR A 270 -11.03 -16.19 -0.48
N ASN A 271 -10.21 -17.11 -0.99
CA ASN A 271 -8.93 -16.82 -1.64
C ASN A 271 -9.16 -16.48 -3.10
N GLU A 272 -8.70 -15.30 -3.56
CA GLU A 272 -8.62 -14.95 -4.98
C GLU A 272 -9.86 -15.36 -5.81
N PRO A 273 -11.09 -15.03 -5.40
CA PRO A 273 -12.27 -15.55 -6.06
C PRO A 273 -12.38 -15.04 -7.50
N HIS A 274 -12.81 -15.90 -8.43
CA HIS A 274 -13.13 -15.50 -9.80
C HIS A 274 -14.05 -16.54 -10.46
N TRP A 275 -14.87 -16.07 -11.41
CA TRP A 275 -15.74 -16.87 -12.25
C TRP A 275 -15.61 -16.40 -13.71
N ASN A 276 -14.39 -16.53 -14.26
CA ASN A 276 -14.08 -16.08 -15.61
C ASN A 276 -14.98 -16.79 -16.62
N THR A 277 -15.48 -16.05 -17.59
CA THR A 277 -16.41 -16.58 -18.61
C THR A 277 -15.89 -16.37 -20.02
N VAL A 278 -14.74 -15.70 -20.17
CA VAL A 278 -14.10 -15.36 -21.45
C VAL A 278 -12.63 -15.78 -21.40
N GLY A 279 -12.01 -16.01 -22.56
CA GLY A 279 -10.57 -16.25 -22.65
C GLY A 279 -10.20 -17.73 -22.56
N THR A 280 -9.16 -18.06 -21.79
CA THR A 280 -8.61 -19.43 -21.66
C THR A 280 -8.22 -19.81 -20.22
N TRP A 281 -8.19 -18.85 -19.29
CA TRP A 281 -7.73 -19.07 -17.93
C TRP A 281 -8.92 -19.26 -17.00
N ASP A 282 -8.96 -20.41 -16.33
CA ASP A 282 -9.96 -20.81 -15.34
C ASP A 282 -11.40 -20.41 -15.69
N ILE A 283 -11.84 -20.80 -16.88
CA ILE A 283 -13.19 -20.48 -17.36
C ILE A 283 -14.19 -21.41 -16.71
N VAL A 284 -15.21 -20.83 -16.10
CA VAL A 284 -16.28 -21.59 -15.44
C VAL A 284 -17.39 -21.96 -16.42
N ASP A 285 -18.02 -23.11 -16.20
CA ASP A 285 -19.22 -23.51 -16.93
C ASP A 285 -20.46 -22.77 -16.44
N ILE A 286 -21.37 -22.44 -17.36
CA ILE A 286 -22.69 -21.89 -17.02
C ILE A 286 -23.65 -23.06 -16.75
N THR A 287 -23.77 -23.42 -15.47
CA THR A 287 -24.57 -24.56 -15.00
C THR A 287 -26.09 -24.35 -15.21
N PRO A 288 -26.92 -25.40 -15.14
CA PRO A 288 -28.38 -25.25 -15.13
C PRO A 288 -28.90 -24.32 -14.03
N TYR A 289 -28.25 -24.30 -12.85
CA TYR A 289 -28.60 -23.39 -11.75
C TYR A 289 -28.25 -21.94 -12.08
N THR A 290 -27.06 -21.71 -12.63
CA THR A 290 -26.64 -20.39 -13.12
C THR A 290 -27.61 -19.88 -14.20
N LYS A 291 -28.00 -20.74 -15.15
CA LYS A 291 -28.97 -20.39 -16.21
C LYS A 291 -30.34 -20.04 -15.65
N ALA A 292 -30.83 -20.77 -14.65
CA ALA A 292 -32.10 -20.46 -14.00
C ALA A 292 -32.07 -19.07 -13.36
N LYS A 293 -31.00 -18.72 -12.63
CA LYS A 293 -30.81 -17.38 -12.08
C LYS A 293 -30.71 -16.31 -13.17
N PHE A 294 -30.06 -16.61 -14.29
CA PHE A 294 -29.96 -15.67 -15.41
C PHE A 294 -31.32 -15.42 -16.08
N VAL A 295 -32.16 -16.45 -16.22
CA VAL A 295 -33.55 -16.29 -16.70
C VAL A 295 -34.33 -15.33 -15.81
N ASP A 296 -34.22 -15.47 -14.49
CA ASP A 296 -34.89 -14.59 -13.54
C ASP A 296 -34.34 -13.16 -13.60
N TRP A 297 -33.01 -13.01 -13.72
CA TRP A 297 -32.38 -11.70 -13.91
C TRP A 297 -32.87 -11.00 -15.19
N LEU A 298 -32.95 -11.72 -16.32
CA LEU A 298 -33.44 -11.17 -17.60
C LEU A 298 -34.91 -10.76 -17.52
N ARG A 299 -35.75 -11.54 -16.82
CA ARG A 299 -37.16 -11.19 -16.58
C ARG A 299 -37.28 -9.88 -15.81
N VAL A 300 -36.48 -9.71 -14.76
CA VAL A 300 -36.48 -8.47 -13.96
C VAL A 300 -35.94 -7.29 -14.77
N LYS A 301 -34.78 -7.44 -15.41
CA LYS A 301 -34.12 -6.36 -16.17
C LYS A 301 -34.97 -5.87 -17.35
N HIS A 302 -35.54 -6.78 -18.14
CA HIS A 302 -36.21 -6.43 -19.39
C HIS A 302 -37.73 -6.37 -19.29
N THR A 303 -38.32 -6.86 -18.20
CA THR A 303 -39.77 -6.98 -17.95
C THR A 303 -40.53 -7.90 -18.93
N SER A 304 -40.17 -7.92 -20.22
CA SER A 304 -40.80 -8.74 -21.26
C SER A 304 -39.79 -9.26 -22.28
N LEU A 305 -40.07 -10.44 -22.81
CA LEU A 305 -39.25 -11.08 -23.85
C LEU A 305 -39.17 -10.24 -25.13
N ALA A 306 -40.25 -9.54 -25.48
CA ALA A 306 -40.28 -8.67 -26.65
C ALA A 306 -39.28 -7.51 -26.54
N THR A 307 -39.16 -6.91 -25.34
CA THR A 307 -38.21 -5.82 -25.07
C THR A 307 -36.78 -6.32 -25.18
N MET A 308 -36.47 -7.46 -24.55
CA MET A 308 -35.16 -8.09 -24.64
C MET A 308 -34.81 -8.48 -26.09
N ASN A 309 -35.73 -9.12 -26.82
CA ASN A 309 -35.50 -9.52 -28.22
C ASN A 309 -35.21 -8.31 -29.11
N ALA A 310 -35.95 -7.21 -28.95
CA ALA A 310 -35.69 -5.98 -29.68
C ALA A 310 -34.30 -5.41 -29.36
N LEU A 311 -33.90 -5.46 -28.08
CA LEU A 311 -32.61 -4.96 -27.62
C LEU A 311 -31.44 -5.82 -28.10
N TRP A 312 -31.54 -7.14 -27.93
CA TRP A 312 -30.52 -8.11 -28.34
C TRP A 312 -30.51 -8.37 -29.85
N ASN A 313 -31.39 -7.73 -30.61
CA ASN A 313 -31.62 -7.99 -32.04
C ASN A 313 -31.79 -9.50 -32.31
N SER A 314 -32.74 -10.12 -31.61
CA SER A 314 -32.94 -11.57 -31.60
C SER A 314 -34.43 -11.92 -31.68
N SER A 315 -34.73 -13.22 -31.74
CA SER A 315 -36.09 -13.75 -31.89
C SER A 315 -36.30 -14.99 -31.01
N PHE A 316 -35.83 -14.95 -29.77
CA PHE A 316 -36.03 -16.04 -28.83
C PHE A 316 -37.52 -16.20 -28.50
N ASN A 317 -37.96 -17.45 -28.31
CA ASN A 317 -39.34 -17.78 -27.96
C ASN A 317 -39.60 -17.81 -26.44
N SER A 318 -38.54 -17.68 -25.64
CA SER A 318 -38.56 -17.75 -24.17
C SER A 318 -37.27 -17.12 -23.61
N PHE A 319 -37.30 -16.73 -22.33
CA PHE A 319 -36.08 -16.27 -21.65
C PHE A 319 -35.08 -17.43 -21.44
N GLU A 320 -35.58 -18.65 -21.29
CA GLU A 320 -34.81 -19.88 -21.21
C GLU A 320 -34.01 -20.12 -22.50
N ALA A 321 -34.62 -19.91 -23.67
CA ALA A 321 -33.90 -20.00 -24.94
C ALA A 321 -32.81 -18.92 -25.07
N ALA A 322 -33.07 -17.71 -24.56
CA ALA A 322 -32.09 -16.63 -24.55
C ALA A 322 -30.92 -16.93 -23.61
N ALA A 323 -31.18 -17.39 -22.39
CA ALA A 323 -30.15 -17.80 -21.43
C ALA A 323 -29.31 -18.96 -21.97
N ASN A 324 -29.93 -19.96 -22.59
CA ASN A 324 -29.22 -21.08 -23.22
C ASN A 324 -28.38 -20.69 -24.44
N SER A 325 -28.58 -19.49 -24.99
CA SER A 325 -27.75 -18.98 -26.09
C SER A 325 -26.41 -18.42 -25.62
N ILE A 326 -26.17 -18.36 -24.31
CA ILE A 326 -24.87 -18.02 -23.71
C ILE A 326 -24.20 -19.30 -23.25
N VAL A 327 -23.00 -19.52 -23.76
CA VAL A 327 -22.14 -20.67 -23.45
C VAL A 327 -20.72 -20.16 -23.26
N THR A 328 -19.98 -20.79 -22.35
CA THR A 328 -18.57 -20.47 -22.10
C THR A 328 -17.65 -21.32 -22.99
N PRO A 329 -16.49 -20.77 -23.44
CA PRO A 329 -16.10 -19.37 -23.34
C PRO A 329 -17.03 -18.45 -24.15
N ILE A 330 -17.44 -17.34 -23.55
CA ILE A 330 -18.23 -16.31 -24.22
C ILE A 330 -17.31 -15.60 -25.24
N PRO A 331 -17.73 -15.46 -26.50
CA PRO A 331 -16.93 -14.79 -27.51
C PRO A 331 -16.64 -13.33 -27.14
N ALA A 332 -15.35 -12.94 -27.15
CA ALA A 332 -14.92 -11.60 -26.78
C ALA A 332 -15.39 -10.50 -27.74
N ASP A 333 -15.71 -10.87 -28.99
CA ASP A 333 -16.27 -9.97 -30.01
C ASP A 333 -17.72 -9.56 -29.72
N LEU A 334 -18.38 -10.18 -28.74
CA LEU A 334 -19.67 -9.71 -28.21
C LEU A 334 -19.53 -8.47 -27.32
N ARG A 335 -18.32 -8.09 -26.89
CA ARG A 335 -18.11 -6.90 -26.06
C ARG A 335 -18.71 -5.64 -26.70
N GLY A 336 -19.44 -4.86 -25.90
CA GLY A 336 -20.20 -3.69 -26.37
C GLY A 336 -21.59 -4.02 -26.91
N ASN A 337 -21.98 -5.30 -27.04
CA ASN A 337 -23.34 -5.72 -27.38
C ASN A 337 -24.23 -5.79 -26.13
N PRO A 338 -25.55 -5.52 -26.22
CA PRO A 338 -26.46 -5.67 -25.09
C PRO A 338 -26.44 -7.03 -24.41
N LYS A 339 -26.31 -8.12 -25.19
CA LYS A 339 -26.21 -9.48 -24.67
C LYS A 339 -24.96 -9.70 -23.82
N TRP A 340 -23.84 -9.07 -24.18
CA TRP A 340 -22.62 -9.09 -23.38
C TRP A 340 -22.80 -8.32 -22.09
N TYR A 341 -23.31 -7.09 -22.17
CA TYR A 341 -23.52 -6.26 -20.98
C TYR A 341 -24.39 -6.97 -19.95
N ASP A 342 -25.52 -7.52 -20.38
CA ASP A 342 -26.46 -8.20 -19.50
C ASP A 342 -25.83 -9.41 -18.79
N PHE A 343 -25.04 -10.23 -19.50
CA PHE A 343 -24.42 -11.38 -18.88
C PHE A 343 -23.29 -11.00 -17.93
N MET A 344 -22.42 -10.06 -18.29
CA MET A 344 -21.33 -9.62 -17.40
C MET A 344 -21.89 -8.99 -16.13
N ARG A 345 -22.94 -8.16 -16.25
CA ARG A 345 -23.62 -7.58 -15.10
C ARG A 345 -24.35 -8.63 -14.25
N PHE A 346 -24.99 -9.63 -14.88
CA PHE A 346 -25.56 -10.77 -14.16
C PHE A 346 -24.49 -11.56 -13.40
N ASN A 347 -23.33 -11.83 -14.02
CA ASN A 347 -22.23 -12.56 -13.39
C ASN A 347 -21.72 -11.80 -12.15
N GLN A 348 -21.58 -10.48 -12.24
CA GLN A 348 -21.29 -9.61 -11.10
C GLN A 348 -22.34 -9.71 -9.98
N ASN A 349 -23.63 -9.68 -10.33
CA ASN A 349 -24.71 -9.73 -9.35
C ASN A 349 -24.80 -11.09 -8.64
N ARG A 350 -24.67 -12.21 -9.36
CA ARG A 350 -24.79 -13.55 -8.72
C ARG A 350 -23.63 -13.82 -7.75
N VAL A 351 -22.42 -13.37 -8.09
CA VAL A 351 -21.23 -13.50 -7.24
C VAL A 351 -21.32 -12.58 -6.03
N THR A 352 -21.76 -11.32 -6.21
CA THR A 352 -22.02 -10.41 -5.08
C THR A 352 -23.06 -11.00 -4.13
N ASN A 353 -24.12 -11.63 -4.64
CA ASN A 353 -25.12 -12.32 -3.83
C ASN A 353 -24.58 -13.53 -3.07
N TRP A 354 -23.57 -14.22 -3.62
CA TRP A 354 -22.87 -15.31 -2.93
C TRP A 354 -22.08 -14.78 -1.73
N PHE A 355 -21.28 -13.73 -1.92
CA PHE A 355 -20.53 -13.11 -0.83
C PHE A 355 -21.43 -12.47 0.22
N THR A 356 -22.54 -11.85 -0.20
CA THR A 356 -23.55 -11.32 0.72
C THR A 356 -24.10 -12.44 1.61
N PHE A 357 -24.39 -13.61 1.03
CA PHE A 357 -24.81 -14.78 1.81
C PHE A 357 -23.73 -15.21 2.82
N LEU A 358 -22.47 -15.33 2.41
CA LEU A 358 -21.40 -15.75 3.33
C LEU A 358 -21.24 -14.76 4.50
N HIS A 359 -21.23 -13.47 4.17
CA HIS A 359 -21.15 -12.38 5.14
C HIS A 359 -22.32 -12.41 6.15
N ASP A 360 -23.55 -12.42 5.64
CA ASP A 360 -24.76 -12.41 6.46
C ASP A 360 -24.87 -13.66 7.32
N GLU A 361 -24.49 -14.83 6.80
CA GLU A 361 -24.56 -16.09 7.54
C GLU A 361 -23.57 -16.14 8.69
N ILE A 362 -22.35 -15.59 8.54
CA ILE A 362 -21.41 -15.41 9.66
C ILE A 362 -22.02 -14.47 10.70
N LYS A 363 -22.56 -13.32 10.27
CA LYS A 363 -23.12 -12.32 11.17
C LYS A 363 -24.34 -12.77 11.96
N LYS A 364 -25.09 -13.79 11.49
CA LYS A 364 -26.15 -14.42 12.29
C LYS A 364 -25.65 -14.99 13.61
N TYR A 365 -24.40 -15.42 13.68
CA TYR A 365 -23.79 -16.02 14.88
C TYR A 365 -22.85 -15.05 15.60
N ASP A 366 -22.25 -14.11 14.88
CA ASP A 366 -21.40 -13.05 15.41
C ASP A 366 -21.71 -11.69 14.76
N GLU A 367 -22.62 -10.93 15.37
CA GLU A 367 -23.09 -9.63 14.85
C GLU A 367 -21.96 -8.59 14.71
N GLU A 368 -20.87 -8.73 15.48
CA GLU A 368 -19.70 -7.83 15.46
C GLU A 368 -18.57 -8.35 14.55
N ALA A 369 -18.78 -9.52 13.90
CA ALA A 369 -17.82 -10.09 12.99
C ALA A 369 -17.48 -9.11 11.88
N LYS A 370 -16.18 -8.93 11.66
CA LYS A 370 -15.65 -8.31 10.46
C LYS A 370 -15.43 -9.40 9.42
N THR A 371 -15.61 -9.07 8.16
CA THR A 371 -15.30 -9.96 7.04
C THR A 371 -14.42 -9.24 6.04
N HIS A 372 -13.72 -10.01 5.21
CA HIS A 372 -13.01 -9.50 4.05
C HIS A 372 -12.87 -10.59 2.98
N ILE A 373 -12.50 -10.20 1.77
CA ILE A 373 -12.31 -11.09 0.63
C ILE A 373 -10.91 -10.82 0.10
N LYS A 374 -10.10 -11.84 -0.17
CA LYS A 374 -8.81 -11.67 -0.83
C LYS A 374 -9.02 -11.42 -2.33
N LEU A 375 -9.40 -10.18 -2.68
CA LEU A 375 -9.61 -9.75 -4.06
C LEU A 375 -8.27 -9.44 -4.74
N ILE A 376 -8.10 -9.88 -6.00
CA ILE A 376 -6.93 -9.54 -6.83
C ILE A 376 -7.15 -8.16 -7.44
N PRO A 377 -6.47 -7.09 -7.00
CA PRO A 377 -6.74 -5.74 -7.51
C PRO A 377 -6.46 -5.58 -9.02
N GLY A 378 -5.62 -6.45 -9.58
CA GLY A 378 -5.40 -6.58 -11.03
C GLY A 378 -6.65 -6.90 -11.83
N GLN A 379 -7.66 -7.55 -11.23
CA GLN A 379 -8.94 -7.88 -11.88
C GLN A 379 -9.88 -6.68 -12.02
N TRP A 380 -9.68 -5.63 -11.23
CA TRP A 380 -10.38 -4.35 -11.39
C TRP A 380 -9.59 -3.34 -12.22
N SER A 381 -8.29 -3.18 -11.93
CA SER A 381 -7.40 -2.25 -12.63
C SER A 381 -7.08 -2.70 -14.07
N GLY A 382 -7.23 -3.99 -14.39
CA GLY A 382 -7.23 -4.50 -15.75
C GLY A 382 -8.55 -4.26 -16.49
N ASN A 383 -8.58 -4.44 -17.82
CA ASN A 383 -9.77 -4.18 -18.64
C ASN A 383 -10.80 -5.33 -18.69
N ALA A 384 -10.49 -6.50 -18.12
CA ALA A 384 -11.40 -7.64 -18.13
C ALA A 384 -12.55 -7.43 -17.12
N ARG A 385 -13.76 -7.88 -17.46
CA ARG A 385 -14.98 -7.81 -16.62
C ARG A 385 -15.80 -9.09 -16.62
N ASP A 386 -15.17 -10.20 -16.99
CA ASP A 386 -15.81 -11.51 -17.12
C ASP A 386 -15.68 -12.39 -15.88
N ASN A 387 -14.86 -11.99 -14.91
CA ASN A 387 -14.59 -12.68 -13.64
C ASN A 387 -15.78 -12.67 -12.65
N GLY A 388 -16.84 -11.90 -12.93
CA GLY A 388 -18.01 -11.81 -12.05
C GLY A 388 -17.78 -11.02 -10.77
N LEU A 389 -16.69 -10.26 -10.65
CA LEU A 389 -16.44 -9.43 -9.49
C LEU A 389 -16.89 -7.99 -9.76
N ASP A 390 -17.73 -7.47 -8.88
CA ASP A 390 -18.03 -6.05 -8.78
C ASP A 390 -17.28 -5.52 -7.55
N PHE A 391 -16.11 -4.93 -7.78
CA PHE A 391 -15.22 -4.51 -6.69
C PHE A 391 -15.86 -3.44 -5.80
N GLU A 392 -16.70 -2.55 -6.34
CA GLU A 392 -17.40 -1.57 -5.50
C GLU A 392 -18.35 -2.29 -4.54
N SER A 393 -19.20 -3.18 -5.08
CA SER A 393 -20.17 -3.91 -4.26
C SER A 393 -19.48 -4.80 -3.22
N LEU A 394 -18.39 -5.48 -3.58
CA LEU A 394 -17.67 -6.38 -2.68
C LEU A 394 -16.88 -5.62 -1.60
N THR A 395 -16.21 -4.52 -1.94
CA THR A 395 -15.52 -3.66 -0.96
C THR A 395 -16.49 -2.97 -0.01
N SER A 396 -17.68 -2.56 -0.49
CA SER A 396 -18.71 -1.97 0.36
C SER A 396 -19.39 -2.99 1.29
N LEU A 397 -19.37 -4.28 0.94
CA LEU A 397 -19.99 -5.35 1.73
C LEU A 397 -19.18 -5.68 2.98
N THR A 398 -17.86 -5.58 2.92
CA THR A 398 -16.93 -6.06 3.96
C THR A 398 -16.42 -4.94 4.86
N GLU A 399 -16.24 -5.22 6.15
CA GLU A 399 -15.72 -4.26 7.14
C GLU A 399 -14.24 -3.94 6.97
N ILE A 400 -13.50 -4.82 6.30
CA ILE A 400 -12.07 -4.70 6.04
C ILE A 400 -11.87 -4.79 4.53
N ILE A 401 -11.04 -3.90 3.99
CA ILE A 401 -10.63 -3.94 2.58
C ILE A 401 -9.61 -5.08 2.44
N GLY A 402 -10.08 -6.26 2.05
CA GLY A 402 -9.23 -7.44 1.80
C GLY A 402 -8.70 -7.47 0.37
N ASN A 403 -7.44 -7.88 0.18
CA ASN A 403 -6.84 -8.11 -1.13
C ASN A 403 -5.56 -8.97 -1.07
N ASP A 404 -4.98 -9.22 -2.24
CA ASP A 404 -3.64 -9.76 -2.50
C ASP A 404 -2.88 -8.90 -3.54
N ALA A 405 -2.82 -7.57 -3.32
CA ALA A 405 -2.20 -6.66 -4.27
C ALA A 405 -0.77 -7.07 -4.66
N SER A 406 -0.43 -6.83 -5.92
CA SER A 406 0.89 -7.10 -6.49
C SER A 406 1.60 -5.82 -6.90
N MET A 407 2.92 -5.79 -6.74
CA MET A 407 3.85 -4.86 -7.38
C MET A 407 4.98 -5.69 -7.97
N LYS A 408 5.67 -5.18 -9.00
CA LYS A 408 6.71 -5.94 -9.71
C LYS A 408 7.88 -5.04 -10.02
N ASN A 409 9.08 -5.43 -9.62
CA ASN A 409 10.33 -4.74 -10.01
C ASN A 409 10.83 -5.20 -11.40
N SER A 410 10.55 -6.46 -11.74
CA SER A 410 11.03 -7.09 -12.95
C SER A 410 10.03 -8.13 -13.46
N LEU A 411 10.34 -8.75 -14.61
CA LEU A 411 9.47 -9.76 -15.22
C LEU A 411 10.27 -10.99 -15.59
N LEU A 412 9.70 -12.18 -15.39
CA LEU A 412 10.26 -13.45 -15.85
C LEU A 412 10.11 -13.64 -17.37
N TRP A 413 9.11 -13.00 -17.98
CA TRP A 413 8.88 -13.00 -19.43
C TRP A 413 8.07 -11.80 -19.92
N GLY A 414 8.27 -11.50 -21.21
CA GLY A 414 7.65 -10.37 -21.91
C GLY A 414 8.17 -9.02 -21.41
N THR A 415 7.64 -7.94 -21.99
CA THR A 415 7.88 -6.57 -21.55
C THR A 415 6.55 -5.89 -21.27
N LEU A 416 6.56 -4.87 -20.43
CA LEU A 416 5.40 -4.03 -20.14
C LEU A 416 5.76 -2.55 -20.24
N PRO A 417 4.82 -1.67 -20.67
CA PRO A 417 5.12 -0.26 -20.92
C PRO A 417 5.69 0.52 -19.73
N TRP A 418 5.36 0.14 -18.49
CA TRP A 418 5.88 0.83 -17.30
C TRP A 418 7.41 0.75 -17.18
N GLN A 419 8.04 -0.30 -17.73
CA GLN A 419 9.49 -0.52 -17.65
C GLN A 419 10.30 0.52 -18.42
N ASP A 420 9.65 1.31 -19.28
CA ASP A 420 10.29 2.41 -20.00
C ASP A 420 10.44 3.67 -19.12
N PHE A 421 9.75 3.73 -17.98
CA PHE A 421 9.63 4.95 -17.15
C PHE A 421 9.88 4.71 -15.65
N TYR A 422 9.51 3.54 -15.14
CA TYR A 422 9.51 3.22 -13.71
C TYR A 422 10.35 1.98 -13.40
N THR A 423 10.90 1.91 -12.18
CA THR A 423 11.56 0.70 -11.65
C THR A 423 10.58 -0.33 -11.14
N MET A 424 9.32 0.03 -10.93
CA MET A 424 8.30 -0.90 -10.49
C MET A 424 6.93 -0.64 -11.11
N GLU A 425 6.15 -1.70 -11.26
CA GLU A 425 4.73 -1.63 -11.56
C GLU A 425 3.95 -1.24 -10.28
N TRP A 426 3.79 0.07 -10.08
CA TRP A 426 3.17 0.66 -8.89
C TRP A 426 1.67 0.92 -9.04
N LEU A 427 1.22 1.14 -10.30
CA LEU A 427 -0.10 1.69 -10.60
C LEU A 427 -1.23 0.74 -10.22
N GLY A 428 -1.08 -0.57 -10.47
CA GLY A 428 -2.11 -1.56 -10.18
C GLY A 428 -2.51 -1.59 -8.71
N ALA A 429 -1.55 -1.54 -7.78
CA ALA A 429 -1.82 -1.53 -6.34
C ALA A 429 -2.34 -0.17 -5.86
N THR A 430 -1.64 0.92 -6.16
CA THR A 430 -1.96 2.28 -5.67
C THR A 430 -3.31 2.79 -6.14
N MET A 431 -3.63 2.68 -7.43
CA MET A 431 -4.90 3.11 -8.00
C MET A 431 -6.07 2.30 -7.42
N SER A 432 -5.88 1.00 -7.24
CA SER A 432 -6.91 0.12 -6.68
C SER A 432 -7.14 0.39 -5.18
N TYR A 433 -6.09 0.68 -4.42
CA TYR A 433 -6.24 1.09 -3.02
C TYR A 433 -6.98 2.41 -2.90
N ASP A 434 -6.66 3.41 -3.73
CA ASP A 434 -7.38 4.68 -3.74
C ASP A 434 -8.86 4.48 -4.14
N PHE A 435 -9.18 3.54 -5.04
CA PHE A 435 -10.55 3.15 -5.36
C PHE A 435 -11.26 2.49 -4.18
N MET A 436 -10.66 1.46 -3.58
CA MET A 436 -11.28 0.73 -2.47
C MET A 436 -11.49 1.62 -1.24
N HIS A 437 -10.54 2.52 -0.93
CA HIS A 437 -10.70 3.54 0.10
C HIS A 437 -11.72 4.62 -0.28
N SER A 438 -11.92 4.90 -1.56
CA SER A 438 -13.02 5.78 -1.99
C SER A 438 -14.39 5.13 -1.76
N VAL A 439 -14.49 3.81 -1.91
CA VAL A 439 -15.71 3.04 -1.66
C VAL A 439 -15.98 2.91 -0.16
N ASN A 440 -14.97 2.51 0.62
CA ASN A 440 -15.06 2.29 2.06
C ASN A 440 -13.99 3.09 2.84
N PRO A 441 -14.19 4.41 3.02
CA PRO A 441 -13.17 5.31 3.58
C PRO A 441 -12.92 5.13 5.08
N THR A 442 -13.71 4.28 5.74
CA THR A 442 -13.64 4.05 7.20
C THR A 442 -13.02 2.71 7.57
N ALA A 443 -12.69 1.86 6.58
CA ALA A 443 -12.14 0.54 6.80
C ALA A 443 -10.61 0.55 6.75
N ILE A 444 -10.00 -0.33 7.55
CA ILE A 444 -8.59 -0.68 7.37
C ILE A 444 -8.41 -1.52 6.09
N ASN A 445 -7.20 -1.53 5.55
CA ASN A 445 -6.80 -2.37 4.43
C ASN A 445 -5.87 -3.50 4.89
N TYR A 446 -6.27 -4.73 4.57
CA TYR A 446 -5.50 -5.92 4.83
C TYR A 446 -5.15 -6.64 3.53
N ASN A 447 -3.87 -6.58 3.17
CA ASN A 447 -3.33 -7.44 2.13
C ASN A 447 -2.93 -8.79 2.75
N SER A 448 -3.74 -9.81 2.50
CA SER A 448 -3.62 -11.12 3.15
C SER A 448 -2.71 -12.11 2.41
N GLU A 449 -2.15 -11.70 1.27
CA GLU A 449 -1.16 -12.42 0.48
C GLU A 449 -0.41 -11.46 -0.46
N ALA A 450 0.44 -10.60 0.10
CA ALA A 450 1.07 -9.54 -0.68
C ALA A 450 2.06 -10.12 -1.68
N HIS A 451 1.78 -9.88 -2.97
CA HIS A 451 2.60 -10.27 -4.11
C HIS A 451 3.57 -9.15 -4.52
N PHE A 452 4.19 -8.49 -3.54
CA PHE A 452 5.16 -7.41 -3.74
C PHE A 452 6.57 -7.92 -4.01
N LEU A 453 6.93 -9.11 -3.53
CA LEU A 453 8.29 -9.64 -3.66
C LEU A 453 8.39 -10.77 -4.70
N THR A 454 7.29 -11.49 -4.92
CA THR A 454 7.21 -12.53 -5.94
C THR A 454 5.76 -12.82 -6.33
N ASN A 455 5.56 -13.19 -7.60
CA ASN A 455 4.34 -13.76 -8.15
C ASN A 455 4.67 -14.56 -9.42
N VAL A 456 3.66 -15.15 -10.04
CA VAL A 456 3.83 -15.95 -11.26
C VAL A 456 4.64 -15.28 -12.36
N ARG A 457 4.53 -13.95 -12.57
CA ARG A 457 5.27 -13.24 -13.62
C ARG A 457 6.53 -12.53 -13.12
N PHE A 458 6.77 -12.50 -11.82
CA PHE A 458 7.85 -11.74 -11.19
C PHE A 458 8.51 -12.57 -10.09
N THR A 459 9.75 -12.96 -10.32
CA THR A 459 10.66 -13.48 -9.31
C THR A 459 12.06 -13.00 -9.70
N ASP A 460 12.82 -12.53 -8.72
CA ASP A 460 14.20 -12.14 -8.92
C ASP A 460 15.04 -12.63 -7.75
N SER A 461 15.92 -13.59 -7.99
CA SER A 461 16.84 -14.11 -6.97
C SER A 461 17.75 -13.03 -6.36
N PHE A 462 17.99 -11.93 -7.07
CA PHE A 462 18.90 -10.85 -6.68
C PHE A 462 18.19 -9.51 -6.55
N LEU A 463 16.97 -9.55 -6.00
CA LEU A 463 16.17 -8.36 -5.74
C LEU A 463 16.92 -7.38 -4.82
N GLU A 464 16.78 -6.09 -5.08
CA GLU A 464 17.42 -5.05 -4.26
C GLU A 464 16.55 -4.66 -3.05
N PRO A 465 17.14 -4.45 -1.85
CA PRO A 465 16.40 -4.01 -0.67
C PRO A 465 15.65 -2.68 -0.86
N SER A 466 16.16 -1.77 -1.68
CA SER A 466 15.52 -0.49 -1.99
C SER A 466 14.11 -0.67 -2.56
N TYR A 467 13.92 -1.65 -3.45
CA TYR A 467 12.60 -1.98 -3.99
C TYR A 467 11.66 -2.50 -2.91
N ALA A 468 12.15 -3.38 -2.03
CA ALA A 468 11.36 -3.95 -0.94
C ALA A 468 10.84 -2.84 -0.01
N ARG A 469 11.71 -1.88 0.34
CA ARG A 469 11.35 -0.68 1.09
C ARG A 469 10.34 0.20 0.35
N ALA A 470 10.62 0.55 -0.90
CA ALA A 470 9.79 1.45 -1.70
C ALA A 470 8.39 0.90 -1.94
N SER A 471 8.25 -0.38 -2.29
CA SER A 471 6.96 -1.03 -2.53
C SER A 471 6.06 -1.02 -1.29
N HIS A 472 6.60 -1.42 -0.13
CA HIS A 472 5.83 -1.47 1.13
C HIS A 472 5.52 -0.09 1.69
N TRP A 473 6.47 0.84 1.59
CA TRP A 473 6.24 2.23 1.99
C TRP A 473 5.15 2.86 1.14
N LEU A 474 5.24 2.72 -0.19
CA LEU A 474 4.24 3.25 -1.12
C LEU A 474 2.84 2.67 -0.85
N ALA A 475 2.75 1.35 -0.70
CA ALA A 475 1.50 0.68 -0.39
C ALA A 475 0.90 1.18 0.94
N THR A 476 1.73 1.40 1.97
CA THR A 476 1.32 1.96 3.26
C THR A 476 0.81 3.38 3.10
N ILE A 477 1.49 4.25 2.36
CA ILE A 477 1.00 5.62 2.08
C ILE A 477 -0.38 5.62 1.38
N HIS A 478 -0.66 4.59 0.58
CA HIS A 478 -1.96 4.37 -0.06
C HIS A 478 -3.02 3.71 0.84
N GLY A 479 -2.73 3.56 2.12
CA GLY A 479 -3.68 3.10 3.12
C GLY A 479 -3.63 1.60 3.40
N LEU A 480 -2.49 0.93 3.24
CA LEU A 480 -2.26 -0.44 3.72
C LEU A 480 -1.96 -0.46 5.22
N ASP A 481 -2.70 -1.26 5.99
CA ASP A 481 -2.59 -1.31 7.46
C ASP A 481 -1.99 -2.62 7.99
N ALA A 482 -2.40 -3.73 7.37
CA ALA A 482 -1.92 -5.07 7.69
C ALA A 482 -1.45 -5.78 6.43
N THR A 483 -0.37 -6.55 6.53
CA THR A 483 0.18 -7.32 5.42
C THR A 483 0.59 -8.72 5.86
N THR A 484 0.19 -9.73 5.09
CA THR A 484 0.81 -11.07 5.13
C THR A 484 1.47 -11.29 3.78
N ASN A 485 2.78 -11.45 3.76
CA ASN A 485 3.55 -11.53 2.51
C ASN A 485 3.64 -12.94 1.97
N TRP A 486 3.58 -13.04 0.64
CA TRP A 486 3.93 -14.25 -0.08
C TRP A 486 5.47 -14.28 -0.32
N VAL A 487 6.24 -15.21 0.24
CA VAL A 487 5.89 -16.36 1.09
C VAL A 487 7.10 -16.86 1.89
N TRP A 488 6.89 -17.44 3.07
CA TRP A 488 7.95 -18.12 3.82
C TRP A 488 7.91 -19.63 3.60
N LEU A 489 8.91 -20.17 2.89
CA LEU A 489 8.97 -21.58 2.49
C LEU A 489 10.12 -22.35 3.14
N ARG A 490 10.62 -21.91 4.31
CA ARG A 490 11.58 -22.66 5.13
C ARG A 490 10.89 -23.37 6.29
N ASP A 491 11.19 -24.65 6.48
CA ASP A 491 10.80 -25.42 7.66
C ASP A 491 11.74 -25.15 8.85
N THR A 492 11.45 -25.74 10.01
CA THR A 492 12.19 -25.50 11.25
C THR A 492 13.66 -25.88 11.19
N ASP A 493 14.11 -26.73 10.27
CA ASP A 493 15.52 -27.14 10.12
C ASP A 493 16.22 -26.42 8.95
N GLY A 494 15.58 -25.42 8.34
CA GLY A 494 16.07 -24.74 7.14
C GLY A 494 15.72 -25.44 5.82
N SER A 495 15.08 -26.61 5.85
CA SER A 495 14.62 -27.28 4.64
C SER A 495 13.48 -26.55 3.94
N ILE A 496 13.24 -26.89 2.67
CA ILE A 496 12.11 -26.35 1.91
C ILE A 496 10.81 -26.99 2.42
N THR A 497 9.87 -26.16 2.88
CA THR A 497 8.51 -26.60 3.18
C THR A 497 7.60 -26.42 1.97
N LYS A 498 6.47 -27.14 1.95
CA LYS A 498 5.45 -27.07 0.88
C LYS A 498 6.03 -27.18 -0.55
N PRO A 499 6.59 -28.35 -0.93
CA PRO A 499 7.34 -28.54 -2.18
C PRO A 499 6.54 -28.36 -3.49
N ASN A 500 5.25 -28.03 -3.42
CA ASN A 500 4.43 -27.69 -4.58
C ASN A 500 4.44 -26.18 -4.90
N PHE A 501 5.02 -25.34 -4.04
CA PHE A 501 5.21 -23.92 -4.28
C PHE A 501 6.65 -23.61 -4.67
N VAL A 502 6.83 -22.56 -5.46
CA VAL A 502 8.14 -22.12 -5.95
C VAL A 502 8.97 -21.58 -4.80
N HIS A 503 10.04 -22.26 -4.41
CA HIS A 503 10.98 -21.78 -3.38
C HIS A 503 12.09 -20.90 -3.98
N ALA A 504 12.61 -21.29 -5.14
CA ALA A 504 13.74 -20.64 -5.80
C ALA A 504 13.51 -19.13 -6.03
N GLY A 505 14.42 -18.31 -5.50
CA GLY A 505 14.40 -16.84 -5.66
C GLY A 505 13.32 -16.11 -4.88
N THR A 506 12.68 -16.78 -3.92
CA THR A 506 11.78 -16.11 -2.95
C THR A 506 12.58 -15.50 -1.81
N VAL A 507 11.90 -14.74 -0.93
CA VAL A 507 12.50 -14.15 0.28
C VAL A 507 13.20 -15.17 1.18
N ALA A 508 12.79 -16.44 1.09
CA ALA A 508 13.36 -17.57 1.83
C ALA A 508 14.85 -17.83 1.51
N GLN A 509 15.39 -17.19 0.46
CA GLN A 509 16.80 -17.20 0.06
C GLN A 509 17.40 -15.78 0.01
N GLN A 510 16.74 -14.76 0.60
CA GLN A 510 17.11 -13.35 0.49
C GLN A 510 17.14 -12.65 1.86
N PRO A 511 18.23 -12.82 2.64
CA PRO A 511 18.34 -12.27 4.00
C PRO A 511 18.17 -10.75 4.06
N SER A 512 18.73 -10.03 3.09
CA SER A 512 18.67 -8.56 3.02
C SER A 512 17.28 -8.03 2.74
N ILE A 513 16.53 -8.67 1.83
CA ILE A 513 15.12 -8.37 1.56
C ILE A 513 14.28 -8.63 2.81
N PHE A 514 14.46 -9.79 3.46
CA PHE A 514 13.72 -10.14 4.68
C PHE A 514 13.95 -9.12 5.81
N ASN A 515 15.20 -8.70 6.01
CA ASN A 515 15.57 -7.66 6.96
C ASN A 515 14.93 -6.30 6.61
N GLU A 516 15.02 -5.88 5.34
CA GLU A 516 14.57 -4.55 4.91
C GLU A 516 13.06 -4.37 5.05
N ILE A 517 12.26 -5.42 4.81
CA ILE A 517 10.82 -5.36 5.04
C ILE A 517 10.50 -5.06 6.50
N GLN A 518 11.14 -5.76 7.45
CA GLN A 518 10.87 -5.48 8.86
C GLN A 518 11.41 -4.13 9.31
N ALA A 519 12.58 -3.73 8.82
CA ALA A 519 13.12 -2.40 9.09
C ALA A 519 12.16 -1.30 8.57
N THR A 520 11.55 -1.50 7.40
CA THR A 520 10.55 -0.59 6.82
C THR A 520 9.32 -0.47 7.73
N ILE A 521 8.80 -1.58 8.24
CA ILE A 521 7.63 -1.58 9.15
C ILE A 521 7.97 -0.93 10.50
N MET A 522 9.17 -1.16 11.04
CA MET A 522 9.65 -0.47 12.24
C MET A 522 9.75 1.04 12.01
N ASP A 523 10.30 1.48 10.88
CA ASP A 523 10.39 2.91 10.53
C ASP A 523 9.01 3.55 10.35
N LEU A 524 8.06 2.85 9.72
CA LEU A 524 6.66 3.29 9.62
C LEU A 524 6.03 3.44 11.00
N ASN A 525 6.27 2.49 11.92
CA ASN A 525 5.72 2.50 13.27
C ASN A 525 6.35 3.55 14.19
N SER A 526 7.63 3.88 14.00
CA SER A 526 8.25 5.04 14.66
C SER A 526 7.51 6.34 14.33
N TYR A 527 6.86 6.43 13.16
CA TYR A 527 6.11 7.59 12.69
C TYR A 527 4.63 7.28 12.44
N GLY A 528 4.05 6.34 13.21
CA GLY A 528 2.71 5.81 12.96
C GLY A 528 1.60 6.86 12.84
N GLU A 529 1.66 7.92 13.66
CA GLU A 529 0.72 9.04 13.59
C GLU A 529 0.89 9.86 12.31
N GLU A 530 2.12 10.24 11.96
CA GLU A 530 2.40 11.01 10.74
C GLU A 530 2.04 10.23 9.47
N ILE A 531 2.32 8.93 9.44
CA ILE A 531 1.93 8.04 8.32
C ILE A 531 0.41 7.90 8.23
N SER A 532 -0.28 7.71 9.35
CA SER A 532 -1.76 7.63 9.36
C SER A 532 -2.40 8.93 8.84
N LEU A 533 -1.84 10.10 9.21
CA LEU A 533 -2.30 11.38 8.67
C LEU A 533 -2.07 11.52 7.16
N LEU A 534 -0.98 10.94 6.63
CA LEU A 534 -0.72 10.87 5.18
C LEU A 534 -1.70 9.95 4.44
N GLN A 535 -2.16 8.87 5.09
CA GLN A 535 -3.22 8.00 4.56
C GLN A 535 -4.59 8.71 4.58
N GLU A 536 -4.85 9.55 5.58
CA GLU A 536 -6.13 10.24 5.82
C GLU A 536 -6.23 11.62 5.15
N LEU A 537 -5.30 11.96 4.27
CA LEU A 537 -5.29 13.22 3.52
C LEU A 537 -6.63 13.52 2.84
N GLU A 538 -7.01 14.80 2.84
CA GLU A 538 -8.17 15.26 2.07
C GLU A 538 -8.00 14.91 0.59
N ASN A 539 -9.11 14.52 -0.03
CA ASN A 539 -9.15 14.02 -1.39
C ASN A 539 -10.07 14.90 -2.27
N PRO A 540 -9.59 16.08 -2.70
CA PRO A 540 -10.41 17.05 -3.41
C PRO A 540 -10.76 16.63 -4.84
N ILE A 541 -10.03 15.67 -5.43
CA ILE A 541 -10.16 15.25 -6.83
C ILE A 541 -10.73 13.83 -6.90
N ARG A 542 -11.97 13.69 -7.38
CA ARG A 542 -12.57 12.38 -7.65
C ARG A 542 -12.63 12.08 -9.14
N ILE A 543 -12.05 10.97 -9.58
CA ILE A 543 -12.19 10.45 -10.95
C ILE A 543 -13.48 9.65 -11.03
N PHE A 544 -14.36 9.96 -11.98
CA PHE A 544 -15.60 9.20 -12.15
C PHE A 544 -15.33 7.83 -12.77
N TYR A 545 -15.61 6.78 -12.01
CA TYR A 545 -15.58 5.40 -12.46
C TYR A 545 -16.99 4.92 -12.81
N SER A 546 -17.12 4.27 -13.98
CA SER A 546 -18.36 3.59 -14.36
C SER A 546 -18.07 2.15 -14.77
N GLU A 547 -18.61 1.22 -13.98
CA GLU A 547 -18.63 -0.21 -14.33
C GLU A 547 -19.32 -0.43 -15.68
N THR A 548 -20.28 0.43 -16.05
CA THR A 548 -20.99 0.37 -17.33
C THR A 548 -20.05 0.60 -18.52
N SER A 549 -19.13 1.56 -18.40
CA SER A 549 -18.06 1.76 -19.38
C SER A 549 -17.03 0.64 -19.33
N ALA A 550 -16.68 0.15 -18.14
CA ALA A 550 -15.73 -0.94 -17.97
C ALA A 550 -16.19 -2.25 -18.63
N ILE A 551 -17.47 -2.60 -18.53
CA ILE A 551 -18.05 -3.79 -19.16
C ILE A 551 -18.06 -3.65 -20.69
N ASN A 552 -18.39 -2.45 -21.21
CA ASN A 552 -18.62 -2.24 -22.63
C ASN A 552 -17.34 -2.00 -23.46
N LYS A 553 -16.28 -1.49 -22.84
CA LYS A 553 -15.03 -1.10 -23.52
C LYS A 553 -13.90 -2.06 -23.21
N ASP A 554 -12.99 -2.24 -24.16
CA ASP A 554 -11.82 -3.10 -24.00
C ASP A 554 -10.59 -2.40 -23.39
N ASN A 555 -10.67 -1.09 -23.19
CA ASN A 555 -9.57 -0.25 -22.74
C ASN A 555 -9.98 0.82 -21.72
N HIS A 556 -11.15 0.73 -21.10
CA HIS A 556 -11.63 1.77 -20.18
C HIS A 556 -10.68 1.95 -18.99
N MET A 557 -10.23 0.86 -18.37
CA MET A 557 -9.32 0.94 -17.24
C MET A 557 -7.95 1.45 -17.65
N SER A 558 -7.45 1.10 -18.83
CA SER A 558 -6.23 1.71 -19.37
C SER A 558 -6.36 3.24 -19.52
N GLN A 559 -7.53 3.75 -19.92
CA GLN A 559 -7.76 5.20 -20.00
C GLN A 559 -7.88 5.87 -18.63
N ILE A 560 -8.52 5.20 -17.66
CA ILE A 560 -8.58 5.64 -16.25
C ILE A 560 -7.18 5.67 -15.64
N SER A 561 -6.39 4.62 -15.83
CA SER A 561 -4.99 4.51 -15.40
C SER A 561 -4.13 5.66 -15.93
N ASN A 562 -4.23 5.97 -17.23
CA ASN A 562 -3.48 7.07 -17.83
C ASN A 562 -3.88 8.44 -17.25
N LEU A 563 -5.18 8.66 -16.98
CA LEU A 563 -5.63 9.89 -16.33
C LEU A 563 -5.08 9.99 -14.90
N TYR A 564 -5.22 8.91 -14.13
CA TYR A 564 -4.76 8.82 -12.75
C TYR A 564 -3.25 9.12 -12.67
N GLU A 565 -2.43 8.40 -13.45
CA GLU A 565 -0.98 8.59 -13.54
C GLU A 565 -0.61 10.03 -13.90
N SER A 566 -1.32 10.64 -14.85
CA SER A 566 -1.02 12.00 -15.30
C SER A 566 -1.15 13.06 -14.19
N ILE A 567 -2.01 12.82 -13.18
CA ILE A 567 -2.28 13.72 -12.06
C ILE A 567 -1.49 13.31 -10.82
N TYR A 568 -1.20 12.02 -10.65
CA TYR A 568 -0.62 11.43 -9.44
C TYR A 568 0.63 12.13 -8.92
N PHE A 569 1.59 12.41 -9.80
CA PHE A 569 2.87 13.05 -9.45
C PHE A 569 2.77 14.55 -9.13
N GLU A 570 1.57 15.12 -9.13
CA GLU A 570 1.31 16.50 -8.73
C GLU A 570 1.09 16.65 -7.21
N GLY A 571 1.16 15.56 -6.43
CA GLY A 571 1.19 15.59 -4.97
C GLY A 571 -0.16 15.48 -4.25
N TYR A 572 -1.25 15.44 -5.01
CA TYR A 572 -2.60 15.32 -4.47
C TYR A 572 -2.97 13.86 -4.25
N ARG A 573 -3.65 13.57 -3.13
CA ARG A 573 -4.39 12.31 -2.99
C ARG A 573 -5.51 12.30 -4.03
N LEU A 574 -5.61 11.20 -4.76
CA LEU A 574 -6.66 10.96 -5.75
C LEU A 574 -7.68 9.99 -5.20
N GLY A 575 -8.91 10.08 -5.68
CA GLY A 575 -9.96 9.12 -5.36
C GLY A 575 -10.92 8.96 -6.50
N PHE A 576 -11.98 8.22 -6.22
CA PHE A 576 -12.99 7.89 -7.20
C PHE A 576 -14.37 8.35 -6.75
N ALA A 577 -15.23 8.61 -7.74
CA ALA A 577 -16.65 8.80 -7.58
C ALA A 577 -17.38 7.79 -8.47
N THR A 578 -18.49 7.28 -7.98
CA THR A 578 -19.41 6.36 -8.65
C THR A 578 -20.83 6.80 -8.31
N GLU A 579 -21.83 6.14 -8.89
CA GLU A 579 -23.22 6.33 -8.46
C GLU A 579 -23.39 6.13 -6.94
N ASN A 580 -22.81 5.06 -6.37
CA ASN A 580 -22.99 4.73 -4.96
C ASN A 580 -22.23 5.68 -4.04
N ILE A 581 -21.00 6.05 -4.38
CA ILE A 581 -20.21 7.02 -3.59
C ILE A 581 -20.94 8.36 -3.51
N ILE A 582 -21.45 8.87 -4.64
CA ILE A 582 -22.17 10.16 -4.68
C ILE A 582 -23.48 10.13 -3.89
N LYS A 583 -24.16 8.98 -3.86
CA LYS A 583 -25.43 8.82 -3.13
C LYS A 583 -25.23 8.66 -1.62
N ASN A 584 -24.19 7.94 -1.21
CA ASN A 584 -24.06 7.44 0.15
C ASN A 584 -23.05 8.23 1.00
N GLN A 585 -22.19 9.04 0.39
CA GLN A 585 -21.20 9.84 1.09
C GLN A 585 -21.54 11.33 1.04
N ASN A 586 -20.90 12.11 1.92
CA ASN A 586 -21.08 13.56 1.92
C ASN A 586 -20.28 14.16 0.76
N ASN A 587 -20.98 14.62 -0.27
CA ASN A 587 -20.40 15.23 -1.47
C ASN A 587 -19.56 16.50 -1.21
N ARG A 588 -19.58 17.03 0.02
CA ARG A 588 -18.72 18.14 0.46
C ARG A 588 -17.31 17.70 0.87
N ASP A 589 -17.06 16.40 0.94
CA ASP A 589 -15.75 15.83 1.32
C ASP A 589 -14.77 15.81 0.11
N TRP A 590 -15.20 16.30 -1.05
CA TRP A 590 -14.37 16.55 -2.22
C TRP A 590 -14.83 17.80 -2.97
N GLU A 591 -13.95 18.36 -3.80
CA GLU A 591 -14.21 19.64 -4.49
C GLU A 591 -14.90 19.43 -5.84
N PHE A 592 -14.43 18.47 -6.63
CA PHE A 592 -15.00 18.23 -7.96
C PHE A 592 -14.79 16.79 -8.46
N ILE A 593 -15.62 16.43 -9.45
CA ILE A 593 -15.56 15.16 -10.16
C ILE A 593 -14.97 15.37 -11.56
N VAL A 594 -13.96 14.58 -11.92
CA VAL A 594 -13.32 14.57 -13.23
C VAL A 594 -13.84 13.38 -14.04
N ILE A 595 -14.43 13.66 -15.20
CA ILE A 595 -15.02 12.65 -16.10
C ILE A 595 -14.30 12.68 -17.44
N SER A 596 -13.61 11.59 -17.76
CA SER A 596 -12.80 11.44 -18.96
C SER A 596 -12.97 10.06 -19.56
N ASN A 597 -13.18 9.98 -20.87
CA ASN A 597 -13.28 8.74 -21.62
C ASN A 597 -14.32 7.73 -21.06
N THR A 598 -15.40 8.22 -20.42
CA THR A 598 -16.46 7.40 -19.81
C THR A 598 -17.73 7.46 -20.67
N GLU A 599 -17.69 6.82 -21.84
CA GLU A 599 -18.71 6.96 -22.89
C GLU A 599 -20.08 6.35 -22.50
N TYR A 600 -20.06 5.21 -21.80
CA TYR A 600 -21.25 4.43 -21.43
C TYR A 600 -21.55 4.60 -19.94
N VAL A 601 -22.76 5.04 -19.61
CA VAL A 601 -23.28 5.15 -18.24
C VAL A 601 -24.76 4.82 -18.24
N THR A 602 -25.28 4.18 -17.21
CA THR A 602 -26.73 4.01 -17.05
C THR A 602 -27.43 5.36 -16.91
N ILE A 603 -28.75 5.35 -17.07
CA ILE A 603 -29.55 6.55 -16.77
C ILE A 603 -29.47 6.95 -15.29
N ASP A 604 -29.29 5.98 -14.37
CA ASP A 604 -29.19 6.24 -12.94
C ASP A 604 -27.83 6.85 -12.57
N GLU A 605 -26.74 6.40 -13.19
CA GLU A 605 -25.42 7.05 -13.11
C GLU A 605 -25.52 8.52 -13.60
N LEU A 606 -26.18 8.75 -14.75
CA LEU A 606 -26.37 10.09 -15.31
C LEU A 606 -27.22 10.99 -14.39
N ASN A 607 -28.32 10.46 -13.86
CA ASN A 607 -29.21 11.17 -12.93
C ASN A 607 -28.48 11.51 -11.63
N THR A 608 -27.60 10.64 -11.16
CA THR A 608 -26.82 10.85 -9.93
C THR A 608 -25.80 11.96 -10.10
N LEU A 609 -25.13 12.02 -11.25
CA LEU A 609 -24.27 13.16 -11.61
C LEU A 609 -25.07 14.46 -11.74
N GLN A 610 -26.29 14.41 -12.29
CA GLN A 610 -27.18 15.57 -12.33
C GLN A 610 -27.59 16.01 -10.92
N GLN A 611 -27.86 15.07 -10.00
CA GLN A 611 -28.18 15.38 -8.62
C GLN A 611 -26.98 16.05 -7.92
N TYR A 612 -25.76 15.54 -8.12
CA TYR A 612 -24.55 16.19 -7.62
C TYR A 612 -24.42 17.66 -8.09
N LEU A 613 -24.74 17.93 -9.36
CA LEU A 613 -24.80 19.31 -9.88
C LEU A 613 -25.95 20.12 -9.24
N ASN A 614 -27.13 19.53 -9.06
CA ASN A 614 -28.24 20.20 -8.38
C ASN A 614 -27.87 20.62 -6.94
N ASP A 615 -27.00 19.86 -6.29
CA ASP A 615 -26.51 20.11 -4.94
C ASP A 615 -25.29 21.06 -4.89
N GLY A 616 -24.95 21.70 -6.03
CA GLY A 616 -23.88 22.69 -6.12
C GLY A 616 -22.50 22.12 -6.47
N GLY A 617 -22.43 20.84 -6.83
CA GLY A 617 -21.20 20.15 -7.21
C GLY A 617 -20.55 20.72 -8.48
N THR A 618 -19.26 20.40 -8.68
CA THR A 618 -18.50 20.81 -9.87
C THR A 618 -18.02 19.59 -10.65
N ILE A 619 -18.27 19.56 -11.95
CA ILE A 619 -17.84 18.48 -12.86
C ILE A 619 -16.92 19.05 -13.93
N LEU A 620 -15.74 18.43 -14.11
CA LEU A 620 -14.90 18.59 -15.28
C LEU A 620 -15.24 17.48 -16.27
N LEU A 621 -15.69 17.85 -17.47
CA LEU A 621 -16.27 16.92 -18.43
C LEU A 621 -15.57 17.00 -19.78
N ASP A 622 -15.10 15.87 -20.27
CA ASP A 622 -14.60 15.73 -21.64
C ASP A 622 -15.76 15.61 -22.67
N PRO A 623 -15.50 15.80 -23.97
CA PRO A 623 -16.55 15.74 -24.98
C PRO A 623 -17.01 14.31 -25.31
N LEU A 624 -16.29 13.26 -24.88
CA LEU A 624 -16.57 11.85 -25.22
C LEU A 624 -17.46 11.15 -24.20
N SER A 625 -17.52 11.65 -22.97
CA SER A 625 -18.17 10.98 -21.86
C SER A 625 -19.68 11.20 -21.83
N LEU A 626 -20.37 10.28 -21.15
CA LEU A 626 -21.79 10.30 -20.82
C LEU A 626 -22.71 10.33 -22.05
N LYS A 627 -22.32 9.69 -23.15
CA LYS A 627 -23.06 9.77 -24.43
C LYS A 627 -24.04 8.64 -24.59
N LYS A 628 -23.70 7.45 -24.11
CA LYS A 628 -24.45 6.22 -24.34
C LYS A 628 -24.92 5.60 -23.04
N ASP A 629 -26.05 4.91 -23.12
CA ASP A 629 -26.49 3.99 -22.08
C ASP A 629 -25.70 2.67 -22.11
N GLU A 630 -26.00 1.75 -21.20
CA GLU A 630 -25.34 0.46 -21.12
C GLU A 630 -25.45 -0.41 -22.38
N TYR A 631 -26.37 -0.06 -23.29
CA TYR A 631 -26.69 -0.79 -24.52
C TYR A 631 -26.24 -0.06 -25.77
N GLY A 632 -25.44 1.00 -25.63
CA GLY A 632 -24.88 1.77 -26.73
C GLY A 632 -25.86 2.72 -27.41
N ARG A 633 -27.05 2.93 -26.83
CA ARG A 633 -28.02 3.91 -27.33
C ARG A 633 -27.66 5.28 -26.78
N ASN A 634 -27.79 6.32 -27.60
CA ASN A 634 -27.52 7.68 -27.12
C ASN A 634 -28.51 8.07 -26.02
N HIS A 635 -28.02 8.72 -24.97
CA HIS A 635 -28.87 9.38 -23.99
C HIS A 635 -29.71 10.46 -24.66
N THR A 636 -30.98 10.55 -24.26
CA THR A 636 -31.89 11.62 -24.72
C THR A 636 -31.76 12.89 -23.90
N THR A 637 -31.08 12.80 -22.75
CA THR A 637 -30.82 13.88 -21.80
C THR A 637 -29.31 14.07 -21.64
N THR A 638 -28.90 15.30 -21.34
CA THR A 638 -27.52 15.66 -21.03
C THR A 638 -27.48 16.39 -19.70
N LEU A 639 -26.32 16.37 -19.03
CA LEU A 639 -26.13 17.15 -17.82
C LEU A 639 -26.38 18.64 -18.06
N THR A 640 -26.97 19.30 -17.07
CA THR A 640 -27.15 20.76 -17.02
C THR A 640 -26.54 21.28 -15.72
N PRO A 641 -25.94 22.49 -15.70
CA PRO A 641 -25.26 22.97 -14.51
C PRO A 641 -26.13 23.05 -13.25
N ALA A 642 -27.43 23.36 -13.40
CA ALA A 642 -28.33 23.64 -12.27
C ALA A 642 -27.69 24.67 -11.30
N GLU A 643 -27.60 24.36 -10.00
CA GLU A 643 -26.89 25.18 -8.99
C GLU A 643 -25.38 24.94 -8.97
N GLY A 644 -24.90 23.90 -9.66
CA GLY A 644 -23.51 23.50 -9.76
C GLY A 644 -22.80 24.08 -10.97
N THR A 645 -21.67 23.47 -11.32
CA THR A 645 -20.82 23.94 -12.43
C THR A 645 -20.36 22.78 -13.31
N ILE A 646 -20.53 22.93 -14.63
CA ILE A 646 -19.91 22.05 -15.64
C ILE A 646 -18.78 22.81 -16.32
N ILE A 647 -17.56 22.30 -16.20
CA ILE A 647 -16.37 22.81 -16.86
C ILE A 647 -16.05 21.86 -18.01
N ASN A 648 -16.38 22.24 -19.24
CA ASN A 648 -16.03 21.46 -20.41
C ASN A 648 -14.52 21.59 -20.68
N VAL A 649 -13.83 20.46 -20.80
CA VAL A 649 -12.39 20.42 -21.06
C VAL A 649 -12.11 19.53 -22.27
N SER A 650 -11.10 19.86 -23.07
CA SER A 650 -10.62 18.92 -24.08
C SER A 650 -9.99 17.71 -23.39
N ALA A 651 -10.04 16.54 -24.02
CA ALA A 651 -9.43 15.34 -23.46
C ALA A 651 -7.94 15.53 -23.10
N ASN A 652 -7.19 16.29 -23.91
CA ASN A 652 -5.77 16.57 -23.67
C ASN A 652 -5.51 17.66 -22.62
N GLY A 653 -6.49 18.51 -22.30
CA GLY A 653 -6.34 19.61 -21.35
C GLY A 653 -6.83 19.29 -19.94
N ILE A 654 -7.35 18.07 -19.71
CA ILE A 654 -8.05 17.72 -18.47
C ILE A 654 -7.13 17.71 -17.25
N LYS A 655 -5.87 17.24 -17.39
CA LYS A 655 -4.85 17.31 -16.33
C LYS A 655 -4.61 18.76 -15.90
N ASP A 656 -4.17 19.61 -16.83
CA ASP A 656 -3.77 20.98 -16.53
C ASP A 656 -4.92 21.79 -15.93
N ARG A 657 -6.14 21.58 -16.45
CA ARG A 657 -7.32 22.25 -15.89
C ARG A 657 -7.66 21.74 -14.49
N THR A 658 -7.51 20.44 -14.24
CA THR A 658 -7.72 19.84 -12.90
C THR A 658 -6.75 20.44 -11.88
N ILE A 659 -5.45 20.46 -12.19
CA ILE A 659 -4.41 21.00 -11.31
C ILE A 659 -4.56 22.51 -11.09
N THR A 660 -4.93 23.24 -12.13
CA THR A 660 -5.21 24.68 -11.98
C THR A 660 -6.42 24.90 -11.06
N LEU A 661 -7.51 24.14 -11.27
CA LEU A 661 -8.75 24.32 -10.51
C LEU A 661 -8.59 23.96 -9.03
N VAL A 662 -7.90 22.88 -8.68
CA VAL A 662 -7.67 22.51 -7.28
C VAL A 662 -6.94 23.63 -6.52
N LYS A 663 -5.94 24.26 -7.16
CA LYS A 663 -5.24 25.44 -6.61
C LYS A 663 -6.14 26.68 -6.52
N GLU A 664 -6.94 26.97 -7.56
CA GLU A 664 -7.93 28.07 -7.56
C GLU A 664 -8.94 27.93 -6.42
N ARG A 665 -9.25 26.71 -5.99
CA ARG A 665 -10.15 26.39 -4.89
C ARG A 665 -9.48 26.36 -3.50
N GLY A 666 -8.20 26.71 -3.43
CA GLY A 666 -7.48 26.88 -2.16
C GLY A 666 -6.83 25.61 -1.62
N HIS A 667 -6.92 24.49 -2.34
CA HIS A 667 -6.26 23.22 -2.00
C HIS A 667 -4.80 23.28 -2.43
N ASN A 668 -4.00 24.14 -1.79
CA ASN A 668 -2.55 24.19 -2.04
C ASN A 668 -1.85 23.10 -1.23
N LEU A 669 -0.81 22.49 -1.80
CA LEU A 669 0.04 21.55 -1.08
C LEU A 669 0.73 22.24 0.09
N VAL A 670 0.91 21.49 1.19
CA VAL A 670 1.63 21.99 2.37
C VAL A 670 3.10 22.23 2.01
N VAL A 671 3.70 21.30 1.28
CA VAL A 671 5.03 21.44 0.67
C VAL A 671 4.89 21.27 -0.83
N GLU A 672 5.32 22.25 -1.60
CA GLU A 672 5.40 22.09 -3.06
C GLU A 672 6.70 21.37 -3.43
N VAL A 673 6.59 20.41 -4.34
CA VAL A 673 7.71 19.61 -4.83
C VAL A 673 7.91 19.91 -6.30
N THR A 674 9.12 20.38 -6.64
CA THR A 674 9.58 20.50 -8.02
C THR A 674 10.57 19.38 -8.30
N GLU A 675 10.26 18.55 -9.29
CA GLU A 675 11.11 17.46 -9.76
C GLU A 675 11.80 17.87 -11.06
N THR A 676 13.10 17.62 -11.15
CA THR A 676 13.84 17.64 -12.42
C THR A 676 14.51 16.30 -12.65
N ASN A 677 14.16 15.65 -13.75
CA ASN A 677 14.76 14.39 -14.19
C ASN A 677 15.67 14.66 -15.41
N THR A 678 16.89 14.10 -15.41
CA THR A 678 17.85 14.29 -16.50
C THR A 678 17.69 13.30 -17.66
N ALA A 679 17.00 12.18 -17.46
CA ALA A 679 16.89 11.10 -18.45
C ALA A 679 15.67 11.22 -19.36
N VAL A 680 14.55 11.74 -18.85
CA VAL A 680 13.31 11.93 -19.61
C VAL A 680 12.79 13.36 -19.38
N ALA A 681 12.76 14.16 -20.46
CA ALA A 681 12.21 15.51 -20.40
C ALA A 681 10.71 15.47 -20.08
N ASP A 682 10.25 16.40 -19.25
CA ASP A 682 8.85 16.56 -18.83
C ASP A 682 8.22 15.33 -18.14
N PHE A 683 9.04 14.43 -17.60
CA PHE A 683 8.61 13.28 -16.82
C PHE A 683 8.75 13.54 -15.31
N LYS A 684 7.77 13.05 -14.54
CA LYS A 684 7.81 13.00 -13.09
C LYS A 684 7.70 11.55 -12.64
N GLY A 685 8.65 11.11 -11.82
CA GLY A 685 8.70 9.78 -11.23
C GLY A 685 8.66 9.77 -9.71
N VAL A 686 8.71 10.92 -9.03
CA VAL A 686 8.74 10.97 -7.57
C VAL A 686 7.32 11.11 -7.02
N ALA A 687 6.80 10.02 -6.46
CA ALA A 687 5.55 10.03 -5.73
C ALA A 687 5.71 10.82 -4.43
N HIS A 688 4.81 11.76 -4.17
CA HIS A 688 4.90 12.60 -2.98
C HIS A 688 3.54 12.94 -2.38
N ARG A 689 3.50 13.06 -1.05
CA ARG A 689 2.36 13.54 -0.28
C ARG A 689 2.85 14.37 0.89
N SER A 690 2.19 15.51 1.14
CA SER A 690 2.51 16.37 2.27
C SER A 690 1.30 16.64 3.16
N ILE A 691 1.52 16.62 4.48
CA ILE A 691 0.53 16.97 5.49
C ILE A 691 1.07 18.04 6.43
N LYS A 692 0.16 18.73 7.10
CA LYS A 692 0.47 19.53 8.27
C LYS A 692 -0.13 18.85 9.49
N THR A 693 0.71 18.43 10.44
CA THR A 693 0.26 17.76 11.66
C THR A 693 -0.50 18.72 12.58
N THR A 694 -1.18 18.17 13.58
CA THR A 694 -1.82 18.92 14.67
C THR A 694 -0.82 19.76 15.48
N GLU A 695 0.44 19.32 15.55
CA GLU A 695 1.57 20.05 16.14
C GLU A 695 2.17 21.11 15.18
N SER A 696 1.54 21.36 14.04
CA SER A 696 1.98 22.29 13.00
C SER A 696 3.31 21.93 12.32
N LYS A 697 3.71 20.65 12.34
CA LYS A 697 4.86 20.15 11.55
C LYS A 697 4.42 19.91 10.11
N ASN A 698 5.23 20.32 9.13
CA ASN A 698 4.99 19.99 7.74
C ASN A 698 5.76 18.71 7.42
N ILE A 699 5.04 17.63 7.18
CA ILE A 699 5.62 16.31 6.89
C ILE A 699 5.45 16.04 5.40
N LEU A 700 6.51 15.53 4.76
CA LEU A 700 6.54 15.18 3.36
C LEU A 700 7.09 13.76 3.21
N SER A 701 6.34 12.87 2.57
CA SER A 701 6.85 11.57 2.13
C SER A 701 7.19 11.64 0.64
N LEU A 702 8.34 11.08 0.26
CA LEU A 702 8.83 10.96 -1.11
C LEU A 702 9.22 9.51 -1.40
N VAL A 703 8.82 8.99 -2.55
CA VAL A 703 9.29 7.72 -3.10
C VAL A 703 9.63 7.92 -4.57
N ASN A 704 10.89 7.72 -4.96
CA ASN A 704 11.27 7.80 -6.37
C ASN A 704 10.94 6.49 -7.09
N LEU A 705 9.92 6.51 -7.94
CA LEU A 705 9.49 5.37 -8.74
C LEU A 705 10.15 5.36 -10.13
N GLY A 706 10.79 6.47 -10.53
CA GLY A 706 11.40 6.61 -11.84
C GLY A 706 12.70 5.80 -11.97
N LEU A 707 13.06 5.43 -13.20
CA LEU A 707 14.28 4.66 -13.52
C LEU A 707 15.61 5.33 -13.12
N THR A 708 15.58 6.61 -12.77
CA THR A 708 16.78 7.43 -12.60
C THR A 708 16.64 8.37 -11.42
N ASP A 709 17.79 8.83 -10.94
CA ASP A 709 17.87 9.85 -9.90
C ASP A 709 17.11 11.12 -10.31
N ALA A 710 16.38 11.69 -9.37
CA ALA A 710 15.64 12.92 -9.55
C ALA A 710 16.20 14.02 -8.64
N THR A 711 16.28 15.25 -9.15
CA THR A 711 16.62 16.42 -8.33
C THR A 711 15.35 17.04 -7.79
N ILE A 712 15.28 17.23 -6.47
CA ILE A 712 14.11 17.72 -5.74
C ILE A 712 14.38 19.09 -5.15
N ASN A 713 13.53 20.04 -5.50
CA ASN A 713 13.43 21.34 -4.86
C ASN A 713 12.09 21.46 -4.12
N LEU A 714 12.15 21.92 -2.88
CA LEU A 714 10.99 22.08 -2.00
C LEU A 714 10.70 23.56 -1.76
N SER A 715 9.42 23.91 -1.65
CA SER A 715 8.98 25.24 -1.23
C SER A 715 7.83 25.15 -0.21
N LEU A 716 7.74 26.15 0.67
CA LEU A 716 6.63 26.33 1.59
C LEU A 716 5.84 27.59 1.20
N GLN A 717 4.61 27.42 0.71
CA GLN A 717 3.76 28.52 0.23
C GLN A 717 4.40 29.31 -0.92
N GLY A 718 5.13 28.62 -1.81
CA GLY A 718 5.85 29.25 -2.92
C GLY A 718 7.16 29.95 -2.54
N ASP A 719 7.59 29.86 -1.27
CA ASP A 719 8.88 30.34 -0.78
C ASP A 719 9.86 29.18 -0.66
N ASP A 720 10.88 29.17 -1.52
CA ASP A 720 11.97 28.19 -1.55
C ASP A 720 13.23 28.69 -0.82
N THR A 721 13.21 29.97 -0.41
CA THR A 721 14.26 30.59 0.39
C THR A 721 13.95 30.42 1.88
N ASP A 722 14.98 30.19 2.70
CA ASP A 722 14.82 30.10 4.15
C ASP A 722 13.96 28.91 4.65
N ILE A 723 14.17 27.71 4.11
CA ILE A 723 13.64 26.45 4.67
C ILE A 723 14.73 25.58 5.29
N GLU A 724 14.38 24.85 6.35
CA GLU A 724 15.16 23.76 6.93
C GLU A 724 14.47 22.43 6.59
N ILE A 725 15.23 21.45 6.12
CA ILE A 725 14.73 20.14 5.70
C ILE A 725 15.43 19.10 6.57
N ILE A 726 14.66 18.29 7.29
CA ILE A 726 15.17 17.25 8.18
C ILE A 726 14.69 15.90 7.67
N ASP A 727 15.61 14.99 7.38
CA ASP A 727 15.31 13.57 7.15
C ASP A 727 14.93 12.94 8.50
N LEU A 728 13.66 12.62 8.69
CA LEU A 728 13.14 12.07 9.93
C LEU A 728 13.64 10.64 10.20
N LEU A 729 14.03 9.90 9.16
CA LEU A 729 14.53 8.53 9.34
C LEU A 729 15.98 8.50 9.84
N LYS A 730 16.74 9.58 9.58
CA LYS A 730 18.16 9.70 9.96
C LYS A 730 18.45 10.83 10.94
N GLY A 731 17.51 11.74 11.17
CA GLY A 731 17.70 12.96 11.95
C GLY A 731 18.72 13.94 11.36
N THR A 732 19.04 13.82 10.08
CA THR A 732 20.04 14.68 9.41
C THR A 732 19.37 15.78 8.62
N THR A 733 20.06 16.91 8.45
CA THR A 733 19.56 18.03 7.65
C THR A 733 19.95 17.87 6.19
N LEU A 734 19.01 18.13 5.27
CA LEU A 734 19.24 18.20 3.84
C LEU A 734 19.31 19.65 3.37
N THR A 735 20.18 19.92 2.41
CA THR A 735 20.13 21.19 1.67
C THR A 735 19.07 21.08 0.58
N ASN A 736 18.24 22.12 0.39
CA ASN A 736 17.28 22.15 -0.71
C ASN A 736 17.98 21.95 -2.07
N ASN A 737 17.26 21.46 -3.09
CA ASN A 737 17.84 21.00 -4.36
C ASN A 737 18.74 19.76 -4.17
N PHE A 738 18.26 18.77 -3.43
CA PHE A 738 18.95 17.50 -3.20
C PHE A 738 18.57 16.45 -4.26
N VAL A 739 19.36 15.39 -4.36
CA VAL A 739 19.10 14.26 -5.26
C VAL A 739 18.43 13.13 -4.47
N ILE A 740 17.36 12.57 -5.02
CA ILE A 740 16.74 11.33 -4.57
C ILE A 740 17.05 10.22 -5.58
N ALA A 741 17.73 9.17 -5.14
CA ALA A 741 18.06 8.04 -5.99
C ALA A 741 16.80 7.26 -6.39
N SER A 742 16.87 6.51 -7.48
CA SER A 742 15.80 5.55 -7.84
C SER A 742 15.46 4.63 -6.67
N GLU A 743 14.18 4.36 -6.43
CA GLU A 743 13.64 3.56 -5.31
C GLU A 743 13.92 4.12 -3.91
N GLN A 744 14.55 5.28 -3.79
CA GLN A 744 14.80 5.87 -2.47
C GLN A 744 13.50 6.40 -1.86
N VAL A 745 13.36 6.14 -0.56
CA VAL A 745 12.29 6.64 0.29
C VAL A 745 12.86 7.72 1.22
N LEU A 746 12.16 8.85 1.33
CA LEU A 746 12.42 9.88 2.32
C LEU A 746 11.14 10.23 3.07
N LEU A 747 11.27 10.45 4.37
CA LEU A 747 10.25 11.08 5.20
C LEU A 747 10.87 12.34 5.80
N LEU A 748 10.35 13.50 5.42
CA LEU A 748 10.97 14.79 5.72
C LEU A 748 10.07 15.64 6.61
N GLU A 749 10.67 16.39 7.53
CA GLU A 749 10.07 17.56 8.14
C GLU A 749 10.61 18.81 7.45
N VAL A 750 9.72 19.69 6.98
CA VAL A 750 10.09 20.94 6.30
C VAL A 750 9.64 22.15 7.12
N LYS A 751 10.60 22.94 7.59
CA LYS A 751 10.36 24.11 8.45
C LYS A 751 10.71 25.39 7.71
N LYS A 752 10.00 26.48 8.04
CA LYS A 752 10.53 27.82 7.77
C LYS A 752 11.62 28.14 8.77
N ASN A 753 12.74 28.69 8.31
CA ASN A 753 13.75 29.29 9.17
C ASN A 753 13.16 30.55 9.81
N THR A 754 12.42 30.38 10.90
CA THR A 754 12.07 31.52 11.75
C THR A 754 13.27 31.85 12.63
N LEU A 755 13.65 33.13 12.69
CA LEU A 755 14.61 33.67 13.67
C LEU A 755 14.06 33.45 15.10
N SER A 756 14.21 32.23 15.63
CA SER A 756 13.82 31.93 17.01
C SER A 756 14.88 32.42 17.99
N THR A 757 14.45 32.91 19.14
CA THR A 757 15.33 33.20 20.29
C THR A 757 15.55 31.99 21.20
N ASP A 758 14.92 30.86 20.88
CA ASP A 758 15.05 29.65 21.68
C ASP A 758 16.44 29.03 21.48
N GLU A 759 16.99 28.58 22.60
CA GLU A 759 18.41 28.35 22.80
C GLU A 759 18.97 27.34 21.79
N HIS A 760 19.77 27.83 20.84
CA HIS A 760 20.95 27.07 20.41
C HIS A 760 21.84 26.92 21.66
N THR A 761 21.57 25.93 22.49
CA THR A 761 22.55 25.36 23.42
C THR A 761 23.57 24.55 22.62
N ASP A 762 24.23 25.21 21.66
CA ASP A 762 25.46 24.69 21.12
C ASP A 762 26.52 24.89 22.20
N THR A 763 27.01 23.78 22.77
CA THR A 763 27.93 23.74 23.91
C THR A 763 29.38 24.10 23.51
N SER A 764 29.55 25.01 22.54
CA SER A 764 30.85 25.47 22.06
C SER A 764 31.18 26.90 22.55
N SER A 765 31.92 26.95 23.67
CA SER A 765 32.94 27.92 24.14
C SER A 765 32.97 29.43 23.79
N PHE A 766 31.96 30.04 23.16
CA PHE A 766 31.98 31.44 22.71
C PHE A 766 30.99 32.36 23.46
N PRO A 767 31.35 32.92 24.63
CA PRO A 767 30.46 33.80 25.39
C PRO A 767 30.34 35.19 24.73
N ILE A 768 29.30 35.39 23.92
CA ILE A 768 28.91 36.72 23.43
C ILE A 768 28.00 37.40 24.46
N LYS A 769 28.38 38.61 24.91
CA LYS A 769 27.58 39.47 25.80
C LYS A 769 27.29 40.81 25.14
N ILE A 770 26.09 41.35 25.39
CA ILE A 770 25.67 42.67 24.91
C ILE A 770 25.31 43.59 26.07
N TYR A 771 25.80 44.83 26.04
CA TYR A 771 25.45 45.82 27.05
C TYR A 771 25.66 47.26 26.55
N PRO A 772 24.90 48.25 27.05
CA PRO A 772 23.67 48.06 27.81
C PRO A 772 22.56 47.48 26.92
N ASN A 773 21.68 46.67 27.49
CA ASN A 773 20.45 46.25 26.85
C ASN A 773 19.36 46.20 27.94
N PRO A 774 18.39 47.12 27.97
CA PRO A 774 18.06 48.09 26.91
C PRO A 774 19.14 49.18 26.68
N PHE A 775 19.23 49.70 25.45
CA PHE A 775 20.16 50.74 25.01
C PHE A 775 19.45 52.03 24.59
N ASN A 776 20.18 53.14 24.52
CA ASN A 776 19.68 54.41 23.96
C ASN A 776 20.23 54.59 22.54
N ASP A 777 21.52 54.91 22.44
CA ASP A 777 22.13 55.25 21.15
C ASP A 777 22.96 54.09 20.60
N LYS A 778 23.61 53.31 21.46
CA LYS A 778 24.57 52.28 21.03
C LYS A 778 24.59 51.07 21.95
N ILE A 779 25.02 49.94 21.40
CA ILE A 779 25.30 48.71 22.12
C ILE A 779 26.79 48.36 22.01
N VAL A 780 27.33 47.72 23.04
CA VAL A 780 28.65 47.08 23.02
C VAL A 780 28.43 45.59 22.88
N VAL A 781 29.06 44.99 21.87
CA VAL A 781 29.13 43.54 21.69
C VAL A 781 30.49 43.07 22.17
N HIS A 782 30.50 42.32 23.27
CA HIS A 782 31.67 41.64 23.79
C HIS A 782 31.75 40.26 23.15
N THR A 783 32.70 40.08 22.25
CA THR A 783 33.14 38.79 21.73
C THR A 783 34.41 38.35 22.48
N ASN A 784 34.67 37.05 22.57
CA ASN A 784 35.95 36.49 23.03
C ASN A 784 36.77 35.98 21.82
N SER A 785 36.60 36.61 20.65
CA SER A 785 37.12 36.12 19.37
C SER A 785 38.34 36.94 18.95
N GLU A 786 39.42 36.26 18.56
CA GLU A 786 40.49 36.90 17.77
C GLU A 786 40.12 37.08 16.29
N LYS A 787 39.02 36.44 15.84
CA LYS A 787 38.49 36.56 14.48
C LYS A 787 37.39 37.63 14.37
N ASP A 788 37.32 38.27 13.22
CA ASP A 788 36.23 39.15 12.82
C ASP A 788 34.89 38.40 12.81
N VAL A 789 33.87 38.98 13.43
CA VAL A 789 32.49 38.44 13.38
C VAL A 789 31.58 39.40 12.62
N GLY A 790 30.71 38.87 11.77
CA GLY A 790 29.66 39.64 11.13
C GLY A 790 28.53 39.92 12.12
N PHE A 791 27.79 41.01 11.90
CA PHE A 791 26.51 41.22 12.57
C PHE A 791 25.46 41.74 11.59
N LYS A 792 24.20 41.44 11.88
CA LYS A 792 23.02 42.00 11.22
C LYS A 792 21.99 42.40 12.28
N ILE A 793 21.20 43.44 12.02
CA ILE A 793 20.13 43.87 12.91
C ILE A 793 18.82 43.89 12.15
N TYR A 794 17.78 43.33 12.75
CA TYR A 794 16.44 43.22 12.18
C TYR A 794 15.40 43.93 13.07
N SER A 795 14.37 44.46 12.42
CA SER A 795 13.14 44.91 13.08
C SER A 795 12.33 43.74 13.65
N LEU A 796 11.34 44.03 14.48
CA LEU A 796 10.39 43.03 15.00
C LEU A 796 9.60 42.33 13.88
N GLN A 797 9.46 42.96 12.71
CA GLN A 797 8.80 42.41 11.53
C GLN A 797 9.76 41.64 10.60
N GLY A 798 11.01 41.43 11.00
CA GLY A 798 12.00 40.67 10.23
C GLY A 798 12.73 41.47 9.14
N ALA A 799 12.43 42.75 8.93
CA ALA A 799 13.17 43.57 7.96
C ALA A 799 14.59 43.88 8.45
N GLN A 800 15.61 43.61 7.62
CA GLN A 800 17.01 43.93 7.90
C GLN A 800 17.23 45.45 7.89
N LEU A 801 17.79 45.98 8.97
CA LEU A 801 18.01 47.42 9.19
C LEU A 801 19.46 47.83 8.96
N THR A 802 20.42 47.00 9.38
CA THR A 802 21.85 47.25 9.19
C THR A 802 22.65 45.96 9.25
N GLN A 803 23.87 45.99 8.72
CA GLN A 803 24.86 44.93 8.87
C GLN A 803 26.28 45.51 8.98
N GLY A 804 27.23 44.72 9.48
CA GLY A 804 28.62 45.12 9.56
C GLY A 804 29.54 44.01 10.08
N ILE A 805 30.78 44.38 10.38
CA ILE A 805 31.82 43.49 10.91
C ILE A 805 32.34 44.07 12.23
N LEU A 806 32.54 43.20 13.21
CA LEU A 806 33.15 43.51 14.51
C LEU A 806 34.54 42.87 14.56
N SER A 807 35.57 43.70 14.55
CA SER A 807 36.97 43.27 14.64
C SER A 807 37.49 43.42 16.07
N GLY A 808 37.79 42.31 16.75
CA GLY A 808 38.28 42.30 18.14
C GLY A 808 37.20 42.45 19.22
N ASN A 809 37.62 42.57 20.48
CA ASN A 809 36.73 42.52 21.64
C ASN A 809 36.08 43.90 21.94
N ASN A 810 34.84 43.90 22.46
CA ASN A 810 34.10 45.09 22.92
C ASN A 810 33.81 46.15 21.84
N GLN A 811 33.32 45.72 20.69
CA GLN A 811 32.98 46.62 19.60
C GLN A 811 31.65 47.33 19.83
N LYS A 812 31.59 48.60 19.40
CA LYS A 812 30.42 49.48 19.57
C LYS A 812 29.65 49.57 18.25
N ILE A 813 28.35 49.30 18.32
CA ILE A 813 27.42 49.51 17.21
C ILE A 813 26.55 50.72 17.55
N SER A 814 26.65 51.78 16.73
CA SER A 814 25.78 52.95 16.84
C SER A 814 24.44 52.67 16.15
N LEU A 815 23.36 52.93 16.87
CA LEU A 815 21.97 52.61 16.56
C LEU A 815 21.05 53.80 16.90
N ASP A 816 21.63 55.00 16.91
CA ASP A 816 20.99 56.28 17.23
C ASP A 816 19.79 56.54 16.30
N TYR A 817 19.86 56.03 15.07
CA TYR A 817 18.84 56.17 14.03
C TYR A 817 17.60 55.28 14.21
N LEU A 818 17.66 54.26 15.08
CA LEU A 818 16.51 53.38 15.34
C LEU A 818 15.42 54.10 16.14
N SER A 819 14.16 53.71 15.98
CA SER A 819 13.08 54.17 16.87
C SER A 819 12.99 53.32 18.13
N ASN A 820 12.32 53.79 19.18
CA ASN A 820 12.16 53.02 20.42
C ASN A 820 11.37 51.74 20.12
N GLY A 821 11.89 50.59 20.56
CA GLY A 821 11.33 49.30 20.14
C GLY A 821 12.24 48.11 20.39
N VAL A 822 11.77 46.95 19.96
CA VAL A 822 12.49 45.68 20.05
C VAL A 822 13.11 45.36 18.69
N TYR A 823 14.37 44.96 18.71
CA TYR A 823 15.13 44.55 17.54
C TYR A 823 15.87 43.24 17.84
N PHE A 824 16.32 42.56 16.78
CA PHE A 824 17.14 41.36 16.90
C PHE A 824 18.52 41.62 16.33
N LEU A 825 19.56 41.32 17.11
CA LEU A 825 20.95 41.34 16.69
C LEU A 825 21.39 39.91 16.40
N GLU A 826 21.72 39.65 15.14
CA GLU A 826 22.31 38.42 14.66
C GLU A 826 23.84 38.57 14.63
N ILE A 827 24.56 37.58 15.16
CA ILE A 827 26.03 37.50 15.09
C ILE A 827 26.42 36.29 14.24
N LEU A 828 27.32 36.52 13.28
CA LEU A 828 27.76 35.58 12.26
C LEU A 828 29.26 35.30 12.39
N GLU A 829 29.69 34.05 12.31
CA GLU A 829 31.09 33.68 12.09
C GLU A 829 31.41 33.73 10.58
N GLU A 830 32.51 34.39 10.22
CA GLU A 830 33.01 34.48 8.83
C GLU A 830 31.94 34.96 7.83
N GLN A 831 30.98 35.76 8.31
CA GLN A 831 29.81 36.31 7.57
C GLN A 831 28.82 35.29 7.00
N ARG A 832 28.96 33.99 7.30
CA ARG A 832 28.14 32.93 6.69
C ARG A 832 27.42 32.05 7.69
N ASN A 833 28.02 31.79 8.86
CA ASN A 833 27.45 30.85 9.83
C ASN A 833 26.84 31.60 11.02
N LEU A 834 25.55 31.39 11.28
CA LEU A 834 24.87 31.96 12.45
C LEU A 834 25.50 31.44 13.73
N LYS A 835 25.89 32.35 14.64
CA LYS A 835 26.41 32.01 15.96
C LYS A 835 25.45 32.31 17.08
N LYS A 836 24.78 33.46 17.05
CA LYS A 836 23.88 33.85 18.12
C LYS A 836 22.89 34.91 17.68
N ILE A 837 21.67 34.81 18.18
CA ILE A 837 20.66 35.85 18.08
C ILE A 837 20.42 36.43 19.47
N LEU A 838 20.37 37.75 19.55
CA LEU A 838 20.17 38.49 20.79
C LEU A 838 19.06 39.52 20.60
N LYS A 839 18.03 39.46 21.44
CA LYS A 839 17.03 40.52 21.53
C LYS A 839 17.67 41.78 22.10
N ILE A 840 17.62 42.90 21.38
CA ILE A 840 18.06 44.22 21.86
C ILE A 840 16.87 45.19 21.93
N ILE A 841 16.83 46.00 22.98
CA ILE A 841 15.69 46.89 23.26
C ILE A 841 16.19 48.33 23.22
N LYS A 842 15.65 49.15 22.32
CA LYS A 842 15.89 50.60 22.31
C LYS A 842 14.86 51.31 23.18
N LYS A 843 15.35 52.09 24.16
CA LYS A 843 14.52 52.86 25.10
C LYS A 843 13.99 54.15 24.52
#